data_AF-A0A6J2TXQ5-F1
#
_entry.id   AF-A0A6J2TXQ5-F1
#
_cell.length_a   1.000
_cell.length_b   1.000
_cell.length_c   1.000
_cell.angle_alpha   90.00
_cell.angle_beta   90.00
_cell.angle_gamma   90.00
#
_symmetry.space_group_name_H-M   'P 1'
#
loop_
_entity.id
_entity.type
_entity.pdbx_description
1 polymer ?
#
loop_
_entity_poly.entity_id
_entity_poly.type
_entity_poly.pdbx_seq_one_letter_code
_entity_poly.pdbx_strand_id
1 'polypeptide(L)'
;MYDIKRLEAGQQQHQQLRLRGSTTAQPQLTCSVITPPQLTHNCNISLQHPHSLGTTSGGKQALSHYRDPTEATHMTLISLRRRRLFQRRACLLSILAAFVFGMALGVVVPMFGLPDYFNSSDSSGSTGDQPLPALTLAPYSVAFIKDEETELTAEQVFRNVFHLEQDKNAPDSMIVKKLDTSDGSIKEFHVQRTANGRYRKGPERRLSKPAVGKQALSDQSADGRLATGNAWPLARPNVESTQSRHRNEGIIKSDIFWGDLVESALPKGFGSPDQLSWERYVAGEGEVMRLEHGCGRMQNRMVVFADGTRACARYRQNTDQIQGEIFSYYLGQLLNISNLAPSAATIIDTTTSSWSAAVGDITQAQWKEKRPVVLTRWLPDLEPAGIPQPFQPLERHLNKYDVWNITLQRLQQQQQHATQQRGLLKRLEAASNPTYTHQSRMLDSAASSTASEAAEQAVLQRLIELAQWSDLIVFDYLIANLDRVVNNLYNFQWNADIMAAPAHNLARQTHSHLLVFLDNESGLLHGYRLLKKYEAYHSLLLDNLCVFRQPTIEALQRLRAEGAGRRLRELFERTTSANVRDVLPSLPDKSIKILVERIDRVLGQVQKCRDMLAADNNNSAITTKRPVKNMATTLTTRTDRPIDNTERGTQMSTPAPVVER
;
A
#
# COMPACT_ATOMS: atom_id res chain seq x y z
N MET A 1 6.32 16.84 -18.21
CA MET A 1 4.98 17.37 -17.88
C MET A 1 3.89 16.87 -18.83
N TYR A 2 4.14 16.79 -20.14
CA TYR A 2 3.17 16.26 -21.12
C TYR A 2 2.85 14.75 -21.00
N ASP A 3 3.78 13.92 -20.52
CA ASP A 3 3.52 12.48 -20.31
C ASP A 3 2.69 12.16 -19.05
N ILE A 4 2.69 13.07 -18.05
CA ILE A 4 1.93 12.88 -16.79
C ILE A 4 0.44 13.00 -17.07
N LYS A 5 0.02 14.01 -17.86
CA LYS A 5 -1.39 14.16 -18.28
C LYS A 5 -1.90 12.99 -19.13
N ARG A 6 -1.01 12.29 -19.84
CA ARG A 6 -1.37 11.14 -20.69
C ARG A 6 -1.57 9.87 -19.87
N LEU A 7 -0.79 9.69 -18.80
CA LEU A 7 -0.98 8.63 -17.81
C LEU A 7 -2.25 8.86 -16.98
N GLU A 8 -2.51 10.11 -16.57
CA GLU A 8 -3.74 10.49 -15.85
C GLU A 8 -5.02 10.27 -16.70
N ALA A 9 -4.98 10.64 -17.99
CA ALA A 9 -6.13 10.44 -18.89
C ALA A 9 -6.41 8.95 -19.20
N GLY A 10 -5.36 8.13 -19.33
CA GLY A 10 -5.50 6.70 -19.55
C GLY A 10 -6.05 5.95 -18.33
N GLN A 11 -5.68 6.38 -17.12
CA GLN A 11 -6.15 5.79 -15.86
C GLN A 11 -7.63 6.11 -15.57
N GLN A 12 -8.07 7.35 -15.82
CA GLN A 12 -9.47 7.74 -15.62
C GLN A 12 -10.42 6.97 -16.56
N GLN A 13 -10.03 6.76 -17.82
CA GLN A 13 -10.85 6.08 -18.81
C GLN A 13 -11.01 4.58 -18.50
N HIS A 14 -9.97 3.95 -17.93
CA HIS A 14 -10.02 2.53 -17.55
C HIS A 14 -10.86 2.30 -16.28
N GLN A 15 -10.87 3.26 -15.36
CA GLN A 15 -11.65 3.21 -14.11
C GLN A 15 -13.15 3.45 -14.37
N GLN A 16 -13.51 4.35 -15.29
CA GLN A 16 -14.90 4.55 -15.72
C GLN A 16 -15.50 3.33 -16.44
N LEU A 17 -14.70 2.60 -17.22
CA LEU A 17 -15.14 1.37 -17.89
C LEU A 17 -15.40 0.21 -16.91
N ARG A 18 -14.69 0.14 -15.78
CA ARG A 18 -14.94 -0.87 -14.74
C ARG A 18 -16.20 -0.59 -13.92
N LEU A 19 -16.53 0.68 -13.67
CA LEU A 19 -17.73 1.07 -12.93
C LEU A 19 -19.03 0.90 -13.74
N ARG A 20 -18.96 0.85 -15.07
CA ARG A 20 -20.13 0.60 -15.94
C ARG A 20 -20.50 -0.88 -16.13
N GLY A 21 -19.70 -1.82 -15.64
CA GLY A 21 -19.96 -3.27 -15.77
C GLY A 21 -20.87 -3.87 -14.69
N SER A 22 -21.45 -3.05 -13.82
CA SER A 22 -22.11 -3.50 -12.58
C SER A 22 -23.53 -2.93 -12.43
N THR A 23 -24.36 -2.99 -13.47
CA THR A 23 -25.82 -2.85 -13.33
C THR A 23 -26.51 -3.36 -14.59
N THR A 24 -27.10 -4.56 -14.55
CA THR A 24 -28.49 -4.81 -15.01
C THR A 24 -28.93 -6.24 -14.71
N ALA A 25 -30.18 -6.33 -14.25
CA ALA A 25 -30.88 -7.51 -13.79
C ALA A 25 -31.29 -8.47 -14.93
N GLN A 26 -31.44 -9.74 -14.58
CA GLN A 26 -32.08 -10.78 -15.39
C GLN A 26 -33.55 -10.44 -15.73
N PRO A 27 -34.06 -11.03 -16.83
CA PRO A 27 -35.22 -11.89 -16.64
C PRO A 27 -35.02 -13.29 -17.24
N GLN A 28 -35.59 -14.27 -16.54
CA GLN A 28 -35.73 -15.67 -16.94
C GLN A 28 -36.64 -15.81 -18.17
N LEU A 29 -36.35 -16.79 -19.03
CA LEU A 29 -37.34 -17.58 -19.78
C LEU A 29 -36.70 -18.91 -20.22
N THR A 30 -37.41 -20.01 -19.98
CA THR A 30 -37.01 -21.43 -20.11
C THR A 30 -37.64 -22.13 -21.32
N CYS A 31 -36.90 -23.11 -21.89
CA CYS A 31 -37.33 -24.29 -22.69
C CYS A 31 -37.75 -24.02 -24.17
N SER A 32 -37.43 -24.80 -25.23
CA SER A 32 -37.02 -26.21 -25.41
C SER A 32 -36.30 -26.49 -26.76
N VAL A 33 -35.41 -27.49 -26.74
CA VAL A 33 -35.05 -28.56 -27.72
C VAL A 33 -35.68 -28.58 -29.13
N ILE A 34 -34.85 -28.80 -30.17
CA ILE A 34 -34.95 -29.85 -31.23
C ILE A 34 -33.64 -29.91 -32.05
N THR A 35 -33.13 -31.12 -32.27
CA THR A 35 -32.07 -31.56 -33.21
C THR A 35 -32.53 -32.90 -33.85
N PRO A 36 -31.80 -33.51 -34.82
CA PRO A 36 -31.55 -33.21 -36.24
C PRO A 36 -32.08 -34.39 -37.13
N PRO A 37 -31.64 -34.66 -38.39
CA PRO A 37 -30.41 -35.48 -38.65
C PRO A 37 -29.68 -35.19 -40.01
N GLN A 38 -28.32 -35.25 -40.07
CA GLN A 38 -27.39 -36.31 -40.56
C GLN A 38 -27.34 -36.68 -42.06
N LEU A 39 -26.11 -36.77 -42.61
CA LEU A 39 -25.46 -37.90 -43.36
C LEU A 39 -24.31 -37.32 -44.25
N THR A 40 -23.01 -37.40 -43.89
CA THR A 40 -21.99 -38.50 -43.94
C THR A 40 -21.26 -38.74 -45.28
N HIS A 41 -19.95 -39.03 -45.15
CA HIS A 41 -18.99 -39.73 -46.04
C HIS A 41 -18.47 -39.03 -47.34
N ASN A 42 -17.23 -39.19 -47.82
CA ASN A 42 -16.11 -40.10 -47.49
C ASN A 42 -14.73 -39.62 -48.03
N CYS A 43 -13.67 -40.35 -47.64
CA CYS A 43 -12.22 -40.13 -47.82
C CYS A 43 -11.57 -40.53 -49.18
N ASN A 44 -10.24 -40.27 -49.25
CA ASN A 44 -9.11 -40.97 -49.93
C ASN A 44 -8.58 -40.39 -51.27
N ILE A 45 -7.30 -39.95 -51.40
CA ILE A 45 -5.94 -40.57 -51.35
C ILE A 45 -5.34 -40.75 -52.77
N SER A 46 -4.27 -39.98 -53.05
CA SER A 46 -2.95 -40.35 -53.64
C SER A 46 -2.65 -40.46 -55.16
N LEU A 47 -1.47 -39.89 -55.48
CA LEU A 47 -0.40 -40.25 -56.43
C LEU A 47 -0.65 -40.25 -57.96
N GLN A 48 0.11 -39.42 -58.68
CA GLN A 48 1.13 -39.86 -59.68
C GLN A 48 1.92 -38.69 -60.30
N HIS A 49 3.24 -38.86 -60.37
CA HIS A 49 4.24 -38.18 -61.22
C HIS A 49 4.50 -39.07 -62.47
N PRO A 50 5.04 -38.58 -63.62
CA PRO A 50 6.50 -38.36 -63.77
C PRO A 50 6.98 -37.28 -64.80
N HIS A 51 8.26 -36.88 -64.65
CA HIS A 51 9.36 -36.53 -65.63
C HIS A 51 9.02 -36.11 -67.09
N SER A 52 9.74 -35.25 -67.85
CA SER A 52 11.07 -34.58 -67.79
C SER A 52 11.34 -33.75 -69.08
N LEU A 53 12.23 -32.74 -68.98
CA LEU A 53 13.16 -32.14 -69.99
C LEU A 53 12.66 -31.37 -71.25
N GLY A 54 13.32 -30.22 -71.52
CA GLY A 54 13.46 -29.67 -72.89
C GLY A 54 13.60 -28.14 -73.02
N THR A 55 14.82 -27.67 -73.29
CA THR A 55 15.29 -26.30 -73.60
C THR A 55 14.84 -25.73 -74.95
N THR A 56 14.60 -24.40 -75.07
CA THR A 56 15.28 -23.40 -75.94
C THR A 56 14.45 -22.17 -76.35
N SER A 57 15.18 -21.05 -76.46
CA SER A 57 14.95 -19.71 -77.02
C SER A 57 13.76 -19.38 -77.95
N GLY A 58 13.26 -18.15 -77.83
CA GLY A 58 12.61 -17.42 -78.91
C GLY A 58 11.85 -16.17 -78.43
N GLY A 59 12.45 -14.98 -78.57
CA GLY A 59 11.80 -13.72 -78.22
C GLY A 59 10.83 -13.19 -79.29
N LYS A 60 9.87 -12.35 -78.87
CA LYS A 60 9.45 -11.10 -79.53
C LYS A 60 8.37 -10.37 -78.70
N GLN A 61 8.80 -9.23 -78.14
CA GLN A 61 8.15 -7.93 -77.95
C GLN A 61 6.61 -7.83 -77.89
N ALA A 62 6.10 -7.26 -76.80
CA ALA A 62 5.01 -6.27 -76.84
C ALA A 62 5.10 -5.30 -75.65
N LEU A 63 5.14 -4.00 -75.99
CA LEU A 63 4.97 -2.77 -75.19
C LEU A 63 4.72 -2.88 -73.67
N SER A 64 5.57 -2.22 -72.87
CA SER A 64 5.06 -1.50 -71.69
C SER A 64 5.80 -0.17 -71.48
N HIS A 65 4.99 0.87 -71.34
CA HIS A 65 5.38 2.25 -71.12
C HIS A 65 5.94 2.41 -69.69
N TYR A 66 7.06 3.11 -69.59
CA TYR A 66 7.57 3.70 -68.35
C TYR A 66 6.51 4.63 -67.73
N ARG A 67 6.15 4.43 -66.46
CA ARG A 67 5.49 5.46 -65.64
C ARG A 67 6.01 5.39 -64.21
N ASP A 68 6.60 6.50 -63.78
CA ASP A 68 7.25 6.72 -62.48
C ASP A 68 6.32 6.46 -61.26
N PRO A 69 6.86 6.11 -60.08
CA PRO A 69 6.08 5.81 -58.88
C PRO A 69 5.66 7.04 -58.07
N THR A 70 5.80 8.26 -58.60
CA THR A 70 5.63 9.50 -57.81
C THR A 70 4.21 10.07 -57.79
N GLU A 71 3.25 9.56 -58.57
CA GLU A 71 1.87 10.08 -58.59
C GLU A 71 0.91 9.42 -57.56
N ALA A 72 1.23 8.22 -57.05
CA ALA A 72 0.32 7.48 -56.15
C ALA A 72 0.30 8.00 -54.70
N THR A 73 1.30 8.78 -54.28
CA THR A 73 1.41 9.33 -52.91
C THR A 73 0.73 10.70 -52.76
N HIS A 74 0.49 11.42 -53.85
CA HIS A 74 -0.08 12.76 -53.79
C HIS A 74 -1.62 12.75 -53.65
N MET A 75 -2.31 11.80 -54.29
CA MET A 75 -3.77 11.66 -54.22
C MET A 75 -4.29 11.19 -52.85
N THR A 76 -3.50 10.40 -52.12
CA THR A 76 -3.83 9.90 -50.76
C THR A 76 -3.54 10.92 -49.65
N LEU A 77 -2.54 11.79 -49.82
CA LEU A 77 -2.25 12.87 -48.88
C LEU A 77 -3.24 14.05 -48.98
N ILE A 78 -3.76 14.35 -50.19
CA ILE A 78 -4.76 15.40 -50.41
C ILE A 78 -6.11 15.02 -49.77
N SER A 79 -6.51 13.74 -49.85
CA SER A 79 -7.76 13.25 -49.25
C SER A 79 -7.73 13.27 -47.71
N LEU A 80 -6.57 13.01 -47.09
CA LEU A 80 -6.38 13.07 -45.64
C LEU A 80 -6.27 14.52 -45.11
N ARG A 81 -5.76 15.47 -45.90
CA ARG A 81 -5.77 16.90 -45.54
C ARG A 81 -7.17 17.52 -45.64
N ARG A 82 -7.96 17.17 -46.67
CA ARG A 82 -9.36 17.63 -46.79
C ARG A 82 -10.25 17.12 -45.65
N ARG A 83 -10.08 15.86 -45.21
CA ARG A 83 -10.84 15.29 -44.07
C ARG A 83 -10.51 15.99 -42.74
N ARG A 84 -9.24 16.32 -42.47
CA ARG A 84 -8.84 17.04 -41.24
C ARG A 84 -9.31 18.49 -41.20
N LEU A 85 -9.37 19.17 -42.35
CA LEU A 85 -9.94 20.53 -42.44
C LEU A 85 -11.47 20.54 -42.27
N PHE A 86 -12.17 19.56 -42.83
CA PHE A 86 -13.62 19.41 -42.63
C PHE A 86 -13.97 19.11 -41.16
N GLN A 87 -13.22 18.22 -40.52
CA GLN A 87 -13.43 17.84 -39.12
C GLN A 87 -13.14 18.98 -38.13
N ARG A 88 -12.13 19.82 -38.43
CA ARG A 88 -11.85 21.04 -37.66
C ARG A 88 -12.96 22.09 -37.82
N ARG A 89 -13.48 22.28 -39.05
CA ARG A 89 -14.60 23.19 -39.30
C ARG A 89 -15.90 22.72 -38.63
N ALA A 90 -16.19 21.41 -38.64
CA ALA A 90 -17.35 20.84 -37.97
C ALA A 90 -17.27 20.95 -36.44
N CYS A 91 -16.09 20.75 -35.85
CA CYS A 91 -15.88 20.94 -34.42
C CYS A 91 -16.03 22.42 -33.99
N LEU A 92 -15.48 23.35 -34.77
CA LEU A 92 -15.63 24.78 -34.51
C LEU A 92 -17.09 25.24 -34.62
N LEU A 93 -17.83 24.75 -35.63
CA LEU A 93 -19.26 25.02 -35.78
C LEU A 93 -20.10 24.43 -34.63
N SER A 94 -19.73 23.25 -34.13
CA SER A 94 -20.41 22.64 -32.98
C SER A 94 -20.19 23.43 -31.69
N ILE A 95 -18.97 23.93 -31.46
CA ILE A 95 -18.66 24.78 -30.29
C ILE A 95 -19.39 26.12 -30.38
N LEU A 96 -19.42 26.74 -31.57
CA LEU A 96 -20.16 27.99 -31.82
C LEU A 96 -21.67 27.80 -31.61
N ALA A 97 -22.24 26.71 -32.11
CA ALA A 97 -23.65 26.39 -31.91
C ALA A 97 -23.97 26.19 -30.42
N ALA A 98 -23.14 25.42 -29.69
CA ALA A 98 -23.32 25.21 -28.26
C ALA A 98 -23.23 26.52 -27.44
N PHE A 99 -22.31 27.41 -27.83
CA PHE A 99 -22.19 28.72 -27.19
C PHE A 99 -23.40 29.63 -27.46
N VAL A 100 -23.91 29.66 -28.69
CA VAL A 100 -25.10 30.44 -29.05
C VAL A 100 -26.35 29.89 -28.35
N PHE A 101 -26.54 28.57 -28.31
CA PHE A 101 -27.65 27.96 -27.55
C PHE A 101 -27.51 28.17 -26.04
N GLY A 102 -26.29 28.08 -25.50
CA GLY A 102 -26.03 28.34 -24.08
C GLY A 102 -26.32 29.79 -23.69
N MET A 103 -25.93 30.76 -24.53
CA MET A 103 -26.26 32.18 -24.35
C MET A 103 -27.75 32.45 -24.51
N ALA A 104 -28.41 31.84 -25.50
CA ALA A 104 -29.86 31.98 -25.69
C ALA A 104 -30.63 31.42 -24.50
N LEU A 105 -30.28 30.23 -23.98
CA LEU A 105 -30.91 29.66 -22.79
C LEU A 105 -30.57 30.46 -21.53
N GLY A 106 -29.32 30.91 -21.37
CA GLY A 106 -28.89 31.69 -20.21
C GLY A 106 -29.51 33.09 -20.11
N VAL A 107 -29.91 33.69 -21.24
CA VAL A 107 -30.54 35.02 -21.28
C VAL A 107 -32.06 34.95 -21.37
N VAL A 108 -32.62 33.96 -22.09
CA VAL A 108 -34.06 33.85 -22.33
C VAL A 108 -34.77 33.17 -21.16
N VAL A 109 -34.16 32.17 -20.50
CA VAL A 109 -34.80 31.45 -19.38
C VAL A 109 -35.03 32.34 -18.15
N PRO A 110 -34.16 33.30 -17.80
CA PRO A 110 -34.45 34.24 -16.71
C PRO A 110 -35.44 35.36 -17.06
N MET A 111 -35.73 35.61 -18.35
CA MET A 111 -36.71 36.64 -18.76
C MET A 111 -38.16 36.13 -18.76
N PHE A 112 -38.37 34.81 -18.88
CA PHE A 112 -39.68 34.18 -18.76
C PHE A 112 -39.82 33.56 -17.37
N GLY A 113 -40.08 34.41 -16.37
CA GLY A 113 -40.30 34.00 -14.99
C GLY A 113 -41.35 32.90 -14.88
N LEU A 114 -40.95 31.77 -14.29
CA LEU A 114 -41.87 30.73 -13.86
C LEU A 114 -42.35 31.06 -12.43
N PRO A 115 -43.66 30.97 -12.14
CA PRO A 115 -44.22 31.34 -10.86
C PRO A 115 -43.92 30.30 -9.77
N ASP A 116 -43.58 30.80 -8.59
CA ASP A 116 -43.43 30.04 -7.35
C ASP A 116 -44.74 29.35 -6.97
N TYR A 117 -44.77 28.02 -7.07
CA TYR A 117 -45.79 27.17 -6.48
C TYR A 117 -45.09 26.18 -5.55
N PHE A 118 -45.02 26.56 -4.27
CA PHE A 118 -45.26 25.75 -3.06
C PHE A 118 -44.52 26.38 -1.88
N ASN A 119 -45.16 27.41 -1.32
CA ASN A 119 -45.02 27.74 0.10
C ASN A 119 -46.42 27.59 0.71
N SER A 120 -46.58 26.76 1.74
CA SER A 120 -47.71 26.83 2.68
C SER A 120 -47.44 26.01 3.94
N SER A 121 -47.86 26.62 5.05
CA SER A 121 -47.95 26.16 6.44
C SER A 121 -46.64 26.13 7.24
N ASP A 122 -46.49 26.79 8.39
CA ASP A 122 -47.30 27.81 9.07
C ASP A 122 -46.41 28.44 10.16
N SER A 123 -46.64 29.72 10.46
CA SER A 123 -46.01 30.43 11.57
C SER A 123 -47.07 30.98 12.52
N SER A 124 -46.94 30.70 13.83
CA SER A 124 -47.46 31.50 14.93
C SER A 124 -46.71 31.07 16.21
N GLY A 125 -46.36 31.89 17.19
CA GLY A 125 -46.55 33.30 17.46
C GLY A 125 -45.73 33.67 18.71
N SER A 126 -45.47 34.96 18.88
CA SER A 126 -44.56 35.65 19.80
C SER A 126 -44.98 35.74 21.28
N THR A 127 -44.01 36.05 22.16
CA THR A 127 -43.96 37.08 23.26
C THR A 127 -42.89 36.61 24.28
N GLY A 128 -41.99 37.37 24.91
CA GLY A 128 -41.77 38.80 25.16
C GLY A 128 -41.30 38.92 26.63
N ASP A 129 -40.08 39.42 26.91
CA ASP A 129 -39.72 40.25 28.09
C ASP A 129 -38.19 40.46 28.30
N GLN A 130 -37.83 41.66 28.74
CA GLN A 130 -36.49 42.15 29.16
C GLN A 130 -36.45 42.39 30.72
N PRO A 131 -35.44 43.04 31.36
CA PRO A 131 -34.03 42.64 31.63
C PRO A 131 -33.56 42.86 33.12
N LEU A 132 -32.28 42.53 33.41
CA LEU A 132 -31.35 42.96 34.52
C LEU A 132 -31.13 42.02 35.74
N PRO A 133 -29.98 42.09 36.49
CA PRO A 133 -28.61 42.57 36.18
C PRO A 133 -27.48 41.56 36.57
N ALA A 134 -26.24 42.02 36.35
CA ALA A 134 -24.96 41.30 36.34
C ALA A 134 -24.39 40.79 37.69
N LEU A 135 -23.56 39.75 37.60
CA LEU A 135 -22.44 39.47 38.51
C LEU A 135 -21.20 39.06 37.69
N THR A 136 -20.16 39.88 37.81
CA THR A 136 -18.84 39.80 37.17
C THR A 136 -17.91 38.85 37.93
N LEU A 137 -17.25 37.93 37.22
CA LEU A 137 -16.05 37.24 37.68
C LEU A 137 -14.96 37.36 36.59
N ALA A 138 -13.77 37.76 37.03
CA ALA A 138 -12.59 38.10 36.23
C ALA A 138 -12.01 36.89 35.46
N PRO A 139 -11.27 37.12 34.36
CA PRO A 139 -11.01 36.10 33.35
C PRO A 139 -9.80 35.22 33.67
N TYR A 140 -9.98 33.92 33.43
CA TYR A 140 -8.89 32.99 33.13
C TYR A 140 -8.18 33.49 31.86
N SER A 141 -6.88 33.77 31.96
CA SER A 141 -6.06 34.14 30.81
C SER A 141 -5.90 32.92 29.89
N VAL A 142 -6.53 32.98 28.72
CA VAL A 142 -6.22 32.12 27.58
C VAL A 142 -5.40 32.96 26.61
N ALA A 143 -4.13 32.60 26.44
CA ALA A 143 -3.30 33.18 25.40
C ALA A 143 -3.75 32.62 24.04
N PHE A 144 -4.68 33.32 23.39
CA PHE A 144 -4.99 33.09 21.99
C PHE A 144 -3.85 33.67 21.15
N ILE A 145 -3.10 32.82 20.46
CA ILE A 145 -2.24 33.27 19.36
C ILE A 145 -3.20 33.69 18.24
N LYS A 146 -3.29 35.00 18.02
CA LYS A 146 -4.08 35.60 16.95
C LYS A 146 -3.34 35.38 15.63
N ASP A 147 -3.51 34.21 15.03
CA ASP A 147 -3.04 33.96 13.66
C ASP A 147 -3.95 34.71 12.69
N GLU A 148 -3.35 35.56 11.86
CA GLU A 148 -4.02 36.32 10.80
C GLU A 148 -4.80 35.39 9.86
N GLU A 149 -5.96 35.86 9.39
CA GLU A 149 -6.85 35.15 8.45
C GLU A 149 -6.15 34.85 7.13
N THR A 150 -5.43 33.74 7.09
CA THR A 150 -4.63 33.31 5.95
C THR A 150 -5.43 32.33 5.11
N GLU A 151 -5.70 32.69 3.86
CA GLU A 151 -6.26 31.76 2.87
C GLU A 151 -5.18 30.77 2.43
N LEU A 152 -5.40 29.49 2.70
CA LEU A 152 -4.51 28.39 2.37
C LEU A 152 -4.90 27.74 1.04
N THR A 153 -3.90 27.24 0.31
CA THR A 153 -4.13 26.34 -0.81
C THR A 153 -4.51 24.94 -0.32
N ALA A 154 -5.17 24.14 -1.17
CA ALA A 154 -5.47 22.74 -0.85
C ALA A 154 -4.22 21.95 -0.43
N GLU A 155 -3.09 22.18 -1.10
CA GLU A 155 -1.81 21.55 -0.77
C GLU A 155 -1.33 21.91 0.65
N GLN A 156 -1.51 23.16 1.09
CA GLN A 156 -1.11 23.59 2.43
C GLN A 156 -2.01 23.02 3.53
N VAL A 157 -3.32 22.87 3.23
CA VAL A 157 -4.28 22.28 4.16
C VAL A 157 -4.04 20.78 4.33
N PHE A 158 -3.88 20.05 3.23
CA PHE A 158 -3.86 18.58 3.23
C PHE A 158 -2.46 17.96 3.41
N ARG A 159 -1.39 18.77 3.39
CA ARG A 159 -0.04 18.27 3.63
C ARG A 159 0.12 17.74 5.06
N ASN A 160 0.53 16.49 5.17
CA ASN A 160 0.72 15.75 6.44
C ASN A 160 -0.56 15.62 7.27
N VAL A 161 -1.73 15.74 6.62
CA VAL A 161 -3.02 15.44 7.24
C VAL A 161 -3.17 13.93 7.32
N PHE A 162 -3.53 13.45 8.50
CA PHE A 162 -3.78 12.03 8.72
C PHE A 162 -5.23 11.74 9.04
N HIS A 163 -6.00 12.73 9.49
CA HIS A 163 -7.43 12.57 9.72
C HIS A 163 -8.18 13.83 9.28
N LEU A 164 -9.27 13.60 8.57
CA LEU A 164 -10.11 14.61 7.98
C LEU A 164 -11.57 14.21 8.20
N GLU A 165 -12.33 15.11 8.80
CA GLU A 165 -13.76 14.92 9.06
C GLU A 165 -14.52 16.05 8.40
N GLN A 166 -15.41 15.72 7.47
CA GLN A 166 -16.23 16.68 6.74
C GLN A 166 -17.66 16.62 7.30
N ASP A 167 -18.23 17.78 7.62
CA ASP A 167 -19.58 17.85 8.14
C ASP A 167 -20.60 17.51 7.03
N LYS A 168 -21.49 16.55 7.31
CA LYS A 168 -22.54 16.12 6.37
C LYS A 168 -23.53 17.24 6.04
N ASN A 169 -23.70 18.19 6.96
CA ASN A 169 -24.63 19.31 6.80
C ASN A 169 -23.94 20.59 6.31
N ALA A 170 -22.60 20.59 6.22
CA ALA A 170 -21.81 21.72 5.75
C ALA A 170 -20.61 21.22 4.91
N PRO A 171 -20.83 20.94 3.61
CA PRO A 171 -19.81 20.31 2.75
C PRO A 171 -18.58 21.19 2.52
N ASP A 172 -18.69 22.50 2.72
CA ASP A 172 -17.55 23.42 2.65
C ASP A 172 -16.76 23.51 3.96
N SER A 173 -17.12 22.71 4.97
CA SER A 173 -16.59 22.76 6.34
C SER A 173 -15.92 21.43 6.71
N MET A 174 -14.70 21.49 7.24
CA MET A 174 -13.97 20.28 7.62
C MET A 174 -13.02 20.49 8.79
N ILE A 175 -12.88 19.45 9.61
CA ILE A 175 -11.90 19.36 10.69
C ILE A 175 -10.69 18.61 10.16
N VAL A 176 -9.52 19.23 10.28
CA VAL A 176 -8.24 18.72 9.80
C VAL A 176 -7.35 18.40 10.98
N LYS A 177 -6.90 17.16 11.11
CA LYS A 177 -5.85 16.74 12.04
C LYS A 177 -4.57 16.41 11.27
N LYS A 178 -3.51 17.13 11.61
CA LYS A 178 -2.22 17.11 10.94
C LYS A 178 -1.11 16.81 11.93
N LEU A 179 -0.12 16.04 11.48
CA LEU A 179 1.13 15.85 12.20
C LEU A 179 2.08 16.99 11.85
N ASP A 180 2.54 17.73 12.85
CA ASP A 180 3.60 18.71 12.67
C ASP A 180 4.94 17.99 12.60
N THR A 181 5.62 18.09 11.46
CA THR A 181 6.90 17.42 11.21
C THR A 181 8.08 18.05 11.94
N SER A 182 7.90 19.23 12.55
CA SER A 182 8.98 19.93 13.28
C SER A 182 9.09 19.49 14.73
N ASP A 183 7.96 19.24 15.41
CA ASP A 183 7.92 18.89 16.83
C ASP A 183 7.16 17.57 17.12
N GLY A 184 6.65 16.89 16.08
CA GLY A 184 5.89 15.64 16.21
C GLY A 184 4.51 15.81 16.85
N SER A 185 4.07 17.05 17.09
CA SER A 185 2.78 17.32 17.72
C SER A 185 1.62 17.16 16.74
N ILE A 186 0.49 16.72 17.25
CA ILE A 186 -0.76 16.68 16.48
C ILE A 186 -1.47 18.02 16.63
N LYS A 187 -1.79 18.63 15.50
CA LYS A 187 -2.55 19.87 15.39
C LYS A 187 -3.90 19.58 14.77
N GLU A 188 -4.95 20.07 15.38
CA GLU A 188 -6.32 20.04 14.87
C GLU A 188 -6.75 21.48 14.56
N PHE A 189 -7.32 21.71 13.38
CA PHE A 189 -7.90 23.00 13.05
C PHE A 189 -9.08 22.79 12.11
N HIS A 190 -10.04 23.69 12.21
CA HIS A 190 -11.16 23.75 11.28
C HIS A 190 -10.72 24.44 10.00
N VAL A 191 -11.18 24.02 8.83
CA VAL A 191 -11.00 24.77 7.58
C VAL A 191 -12.31 24.88 6.83
N GLN A 192 -12.52 26.04 6.21
CA GLN A 192 -13.71 26.34 5.43
C GLN A 192 -13.34 26.70 4.00
N ARG A 193 -13.94 26.05 3.02
CA ARG A 193 -13.71 26.33 1.60
C ARG A 193 -14.35 27.65 1.21
N THR A 194 -13.57 28.53 0.58
CA THR A 194 -14.01 29.85 0.11
C THR A 194 -14.49 29.77 -1.34
N ALA A 195 -15.30 30.75 -1.77
CA ALA A 195 -15.88 30.79 -3.11
C ALA A 195 -14.84 30.83 -4.26
N ASN A 196 -13.61 31.28 -3.96
CA ASN A 196 -12.47 31.27 -4.88
C ASN A 196 -11.72 29.91 -4.94
N GLY A 197 -12.21 28.88 -4.24
CA GLY A 197 -11.62 27.54 -4.21
C GLY A 197 -10.41 27.36 -3.27
N ARG A 198 -10.14 28.35 -2.42
CA ARG A 198 -9.13 28.27 -1.33
C ARG A 198 -9.77 27.84 -0.01
N TYR A 199 -8.99 27.78 1.06
CA TYR A 199 -9.45 27.35 2.37
C TYR A 199 -9.08 28.38 3.44
N ARG A 200 -10.05 28.83 4.22
CA ARG A 200 -9.82 29.68 5.40
C ARG A 200 -9.52 28.78 6.59
N LYS A 201 -8.37 28.98 7.23
CA LYS A 201 -7.97 28.23 8.43
C LYS A 201 -8.64 28.84 9.66
N GLY A 202 -9.32 28.01 10.44
CA GLY A 202 -9.86 28.32 11.76
C GLY A 202 -8.81 28.13 12.87
N PRO A 203 -9.21 28.35 14.12
CA PRO A 203 -8.32 28.26 15.28
C PRO A 203 -7.62 26.89 15.38
N GLU A 204 -6.33 26.90 15.72
CA GLU A 204 -5.53 25.69 15.88
C GLU A 204 -5.54 25.20 17.33
N ARG A 205 -5.79 23.90 17.51
CA ARG A 205 -5.75 23.18 18.79
C ARG A 205 -4.64 22.13 18.75
N ARG A 206 -3.67 22.22 19.66
CA ARG A 206 -2.69 21.14 19.86
C ARG A 206 -3.34 20.01 20.67
N LEU A 207 -3.25 18.77 20.17
CA LEU A 207 -3.85 17.58 20.78
C LEU A 207 -2.87 16.76 21.65
N SER A 208 -1.63 17.23 21.84
CA SER A 208 -0.63 16.58 22.70
C SER A 208 -0.63 17.17 24.12
N LYS A 209 -0.46 16.30 25.14
CA LYS A 209 -0.25 16.72 26.55
C LYS A 209 1.07 17.49 26.68
N PRO A 210 1.15 18.57 27.48
CA PRO A 210 2.41 19.25 27.70
C PRO A 210 3.39 18.32 28.42
N ALA A 211 4.62 18.26 27.91
CA ALA A 211 5.74 17.71 28.65
C ALA A 211 5.90 18.51 29.96
N VAL A 212 5.91 17.82 31.10
CA VAL A 212 6.05 18.43 32.42
C VAL A 212 7.45 19.04 32.54
N GLY A 213 7.51 20.38 32.43
CA GLY A 213 8.65 21.17 32.87
C GLY A 213 8.65 21.31 34.39
N LYS A 214 9.82 21.18 35.01
CA LYS A 214 10.08 21.43 36.43
C LYS A 214 9.86 22.91 36.78
N GLN A 215 9.47 23.16 38.05
CA GLN A 215 9.24 24.44 38.78
C GLN A 215 7.74 24.77 38.97
N ALA A 216 7.21 25.13 40.13
CA ALA A 216 7.76 25.42 41.46
C ALA A 216 6.70 25.12 42.54
N LEU A 217 7.15 24.97 43.78
CA LEU A 217 6.32 24.82 44.98
C LEU A 217 5.49 26.07 45.27
N SER A 218 4.24 25.88 45.69
CA SER A 218 3.64 26.64 46.81
C SER A 218 2.36 25.95 47.31
N ASP A 219 2.28 25.82 48.62
CA ASP A 219 1.16 25.34 49.44
C ASP A 219 -0.18 26.04 49.15
N GLN A 220 -1.29 25.30 49.31
CA GLN A 220 -2.34 25.61 50.29
C GLN A 220 -3.44 24.54 50.32
N SER A 221 -3.77 24.13 51.54
CA SER A 221 -4.86 23.27 51.99
C SER A 221 -6.23 23.94 51.94
N ALA A 222 -7.29 23.20 51.60
CA ALA A 222 -8.59 23.23 52.32
C ALA A 222 -9.60 22.21 51.75
N ASP A 223 -10.37 21.64 52.67
CA ASP A 223 -11.45 20.64 52.55
C ASP A 223 -12.66 21.04 51.68
N GLY A 224 -13.45 20.04 51.24
CA GLY A 224 -14.90 20.24 51.02
C GLY A 224 -15.63 19.43 49.93
N ARG A 225 -15.91 18.15 50.21
CA ARG A 225 -17.09 17.32 49.86
C ARG A 225 -17.96 17.59 48.59
N LEU A 226 -18.10 16.48 47.82
CA LEU A 226 -19.29 15.91 47.14
C LEU A 226 -19.95 16.62 45.94
N ALA A 227 -19.83 16.00 44.75
CA ALA A 227 -20.99 15.61 43.93
C ALA A 227 -20.61 14.52 42.90
N THR A 228 -21.51 13.55 42.79
CA THR A 228 -21.45 12.27 42.05
C THR A 228 -21.67 12.40 40.54
N GLY A 229 -20.98 11.58 39.74
CA GLY A 229 -21.26 11.45 38.31
C GLY A 229 -20.41 10.39 37.60
N ASN A 230 -20.81 9.12 37.71
CA ASN A 230 -20.56 7.98 36.82
C ASN A 230 -19.26 7.97 35.98
N ALA A 231 -18.17 7.50 36.58
CA ALA A 231 -17.01 6.96 35.87
C ALA A 231 -16.94 5.45 36.10
N TRP A 232 -17.11 4.67 35.03
CA TRP A 232 -16.87 3.23 35.03
C TRP A 232 -15.37 2.98 35.30
N PRO A 233 -14.97 2.23 36.34
CA PRO A 233 -13.56 1.95 36.56
C PRO A 233 -13.09 0.98 35.48
N LEU A 234 -12.06 1.36 34.71
CA LEU A 234 -11.20 0.43 33.99
C LEU A 234 -10.47 -0.43 35.02
N ALA A 235 -11.17 -1.45 35.52
CA ALA A 235 -10.57 -2.52 36.31
C ALA A 235 -9.61 -3.28 35.39
N ARG A 236 -8.31 -3.10 35.62
CA ARG A 236 -7.27 -4.03 35.12
C ARG A 236 -7.56 -5.41 35.71
N PRO A 237 -7.80 -6.47 34.91
CA PRO A 237 -7.79 -7.81 35.45
C PRO A 237 -6.33 -8.19 35.70
N ASN A 238 -5.90 -8.04 36.94
CA ASN A 238 -4.60 -8.52 37.40
C ASN A 238 -4.69 -10.03 37.68
N VAL A 239 -4.86 -10.83 36.63
CA VAL A 239 -4.62 -12.28 36.64
C VAL A 239 -4.22 -12.68 35.21
N GLU A 240 -2.98 -12.40 34.81
CA GLU A 240 -2.37 -13.11 33.68
C GLU A 240 -2.10 -14.53 34.15
N SER A 241 -2.87 -15.50 33.67
CA SER A 241 -2.52 -16.91 33.80
C SER A 241 -1.21 -17.15 33.04
N THR A 242 -0.32 -17.96 33.61
CA THR A 242 0.97 -18.35 32.98
C THR A 242 0.82 -18.94 31.58
N GLN A 243 -0.37 -19.46 31.22
CA GLN A 243 -0.71 -19.90 29.87
C GLN A 243 -0.91 -18.76 28.85
N SER A 244 -1.40 -17.57 29.25
CA SER A 244 -1.55 -16.44 28.31
C SER A 244 -0.20 -15.79 27.97
N ARG A 245 0.74 -15.76 28.93
CA ARG A 245 2.12 -15.28 28.69
C ARG A 245 2.86 -16.14 27.67
N HIS A 246 2.81 -17.46 27.80
CA HIS A 246 3.47 -18.36 26.84
C HIS A 246 2.86 -18.35 25.44
N ARG A 247 1.54 -18.09 25.31
CA ARG A 247 0.90 -17.96 23.99
C ARG A 247 1.33 -16.68 23.25
N ASN A 248 1.72 -15.65 23.99
CA ASN A 248 2.12 -14.35 23.45
C ASN A 248 3.58 -14.29 23.01
N GLU A 249 4.46 -15.00 23.72
CA GLU A 249 5.88 -15.12 23.36
C GLU A 249 6.08 -15.72 21.96
N GLY A 250 5.16 -16.57 21.51
CA GLY A 250 5.19 -17.16 20.17
C GLY A 250 4.76 -16.21 19.04
N ILE A 251 3.97 -15.16 19.32
CA ILE A 251 3.40 -14.26 18.30
C ILE A 251 4.33 -13.07 18.03
N ILE A 252 4.87 -12.46 19.09
CA ILE A 252 5.82 -11.34 19.00
C ILE A 252 7.07 -11.70 19.80
N LYS A 253 8.23 -11.56 19.17
CA LYS A 253 9.56 -11.78 19.75
C LYS A 253 10.24 -10.44 20.01
N SER A 254 10.83 -10.29 21.21
CA SER A 254 11.55 -9.08 21.61
C SER A 254 10.75 -7.78 21.40
N ASP A 255 9.42 -7.86 21.55
CA ASP A 255 8.47 -6.76 21.41
C ASP A 255 8.37 -6.06 20.03
N ILE A 256 9.30 -6.29 19.11
CA ILE A 256 9.38 -5.61 17.80
C ILE A 256 9.49 -6.57 16.61
N PHE A 257 9.64 -7.87 16.85
CA PHE A 257 9.73 -8.86 15.79
C PHE A 257 8.53 -9.79 15.79
N TRP A 258 8.13 -10.27 14.62
CA TRP A 258 7.22 -11.42 14.54
C TRP A 258 7.87 -12.64 15.20
N GLY A 259 7.08 -13.34 16.01
CA GLY A 259 7.50 -14.54 16.72
C GLY A 259 7.43 -15.80 15.86
N ASP A 260 7.98 -16.89 16.39
CA ASP A 260 8.18 -18.13 15.64
C ASP A 260 6.87 -18.76 15.14
N LEU A 261 5.74 -18.52 15.84
CA LEU A 261 4.42 -19.01 15.42
C LEU A 261 4.00 -18.38 14.08
N VAL A 262 4.26 -17.09 13.89
CA VAL A 262 3.90 -16.38 12.66
C VAL A 262 4.92 -16.66 11.57
N GLU A 263 6.22 -16.60 11.89
CA GLU A 263 7.30 -16.82 10.92
C GLU A 263 7.30 -18.24 10.34
N SER A 264 7.06 -19.28 11.15
CA SER A 264 6.99 -20.67 10.66
C SER A 264 5.74 -20.96 9.82
N ALA A 265 4.69 -20.17 9.98
CA ALA A 265 3.43 -20.31 9.26
C ALA A 265 3.35 -19.41 8.00
N LEU A 266 4.37 -18.59 7.74
CA LEU A 266 4.41 -17.78 6.51
C LEU A 266 4.41 -18.68 5.27
N PRO A 267 3.69 -18.27 4.21
CA PRO A 267 3.66 -19.02 2.98
C PRO A 267 5.05 -19.07 2.35
N LYS A 268 5.41 -20.25 1.83
CA LYS A 268 6.65 -20.43 1.09
C LYS A 268 6.60 -19.58 -0.18
N GLY A 269 7.48 -18.58 -0.26
CA GLY A 269 7.68 -17.78 -1.46
C GLY A 269 8.74 -18.38 -2.40
N PHE A 270 9.27 -17.54 -3.27
CA PHE A 270 10.33 -17.90 -4.22
C PHE A 270 11.70 -17.81 -3.56
N GLY A 271 12.46 -18.91 -3.60
CA GLY A 271 13.81 -18.98 -3.05
C GLY A 271 14.90 -18.84 -4.11
N SER A 272 16.17 -18.88 -3.68
CA SER A 272 17.33 -18.88 -4.58
C SER A 272 17.31 -20.00 -5.63
N PRO A 273 16.82 -21.24 -5.35
CA PRO A 273 16.72 -22.27 -6.39
C PRO A 273 15.71 -21.92 -7.51
N ASP A 274 14.59 -21.28 -7.18
CA ASP A 274 13.58 -20.84 -8.17
C ASP A 274 14.14 -19.73 -9.05
N GLN A 275 14.95 -18.85 -8.48
CA GLN A 275 15.66 -17.82 -9.21
C GLN A 275 16.68 -18.41 -10.19
N LEU A 276 17.59 -19.24 -9.68
CA LEU A 276 18.68 -19.78 -10.50
C LEU A 276 18.14 -20.64 -11.65
N SER A 277 17.05 -21.38 -11.42
CA SER A 277 16.40 -22.12 -12.50
C SER A 277 15.79 -21.17 -13.53
N TRP A 278 15.11 -20.10 -13.10
CA TRP A 278 14.54 -19.12 -14.02
C TRP A 278 15.58 -18.35 -14.84
N GLU A 279 16.69 -17.95 -14.22
CA GLU A 279 17.80 -17.27 -14.90
C GLU A 279 18.43 -18.15 -15.98
N ARG A 280 18.72 -19.43 -15.66
CA ARG A 280 19.23 -20.40 -16.64
C ARG A 280 18.25 -20.61 -17.78
N TYR A 281 16.97 -20.75 -17.43
CA TYR A 281 15.91 -20.96 -18.40
C TYR A 281 15.83 -19.80 -19.40
N VAL A 282 15.74 -18.56 -18.92
CA VAL A 282 15.69 -17.36 -19.79
C VAL A 282 16.98 -17.13 -20.58
N ALA A 283 18.13 -17.53 -20.04
CA ALA A 283 19.42 -17.28 -20.68
C ALA A 283 19.75 -18.24 -21.83
N GLY A 284 19.19 -19.46 -21.85
CA GLY A 284 19.58 -20.43 -22.88
C GLY A 284 18.64 -21.60 -23.16
N GLU A 285 17.63 -21.87 -22.33
CA GLU A 285 16.72 -23.02 -22.52
C GLU A 285 15.38 -22.60 -23.14
N GLY A 286 14.90 -21.40 -22.81
CA GLY A 286 13.61 -20.88 -23.24
C GLY A 286 13.64 -20.35 -24.66
N GLU A 287 12.93 -21.02 -25.56
CA GLU A 287 12.63 -20.53 -26.91
C GLU A 287 11.27 -19.81 -26.92
N VAL A 288 11.26 -18.51 -27.25
CA VAL A 288 10.03 -17.72 -27.32
C VAL A 288 9.30 -18.02 -28.63
N MET A 289 8.16 -18.69 -28.52
CA MET A 289 7.33 -19.03 -29.68
C MET A 289 6.43 -17.89 -30.12
N ARG A 290 5.82 -17.17 -29.18
CA ARG A 290 4.85 -16.11 -29.47
C ARG A 290 4.67 -15.14 -28.32
N LEU A 291 4.17 -13.95 -28.64
CA LEU A 291 3.83 -12.89 -27.69
C LEU A 291 2.33 -12.61 -27.72
N GLU A 292 1.65 -12.80 -26.60
CA GLU A 292 0.23 -12.48 -26.45
C GLU A 292 0.01 -11.16 -25.69
N HIS A 293 -1.16 -10.56 -25.84
CA HIS A 293 -1.57 -9.43 -25.02
C HIS A 293 -1.75 -9.89 -23.57
N GLY A 294 -1.19 -9.13 -22.61
CA GLY A 294 -1.30 -9.47 -21.19
C GLY A 294 -0.34 -8.66 -20.33
N CYS A 295 -0.28 -8.99 -19.04
CA CYS A 295 0.67 -8.41 -18.08
C CYS A 295 0.50 -6.90 -17.88
N GLY A 296 -0.75 -6.42 -17.91
CA GLY A 296 -1.12 -5.05 -17.56
C GLY A 296 -1.10 -4.10 -18.76
N ARG A 297 0.04 -3.44 -19.02
CA ARG A 297 0.12 -2.33 -19.98
C ARG A 297 0.12 -2.78 -21.45
N MET A 298 -0.32 -1.90 -22.34
CA MET A 298 -0.40 -2.16 -23.79
C MET A 298 0.92 -2.57 -24.46
N GLN A 299 2.08 -2.19 -23.92
CA GLN A 299 3.39 -2.60 -24.45
C GLN A 299 3.94 -3.86 -23.79
N ASN A 300 3.40 -4.28 -22.65
CA ASN A 300 3.77 -5.55 -22.04
C ASN A 300 3.18 -6.70 -22.85
N ARG A 301 3.84 -7.85 -22.81
CA ARG A 301 3.37 -9.06 -23.48
C ARG A 301 3.47 -10.25 -22.53
N MET A 302 2.56 -11.19 -22.72
CA MET A 302 2.74 -12.55 -22.23
C MET A 302 3.64 -13.27 -23.23
N VAL A 303 4.83 -13.64 -22.80
CA VAL A 303 5.72 -14.52 -23.53
C VAL A 303 5.23 -15.95 -23.32
N VAL A 304 5.05 -16.68 -24.42
CA VAL A 304 4.77 -18.12 -24.40
C VAL A 304 5.96 -18.83 -25.02
N PHE A 305 6.61 -19.67 -24.23
CA PHE A 305 7.76 -20.46 -24.66
C PHE A 305 7.32 -21.76 -25.37
N ALA A 306 8.24 -22.42 -26.06
CA ALA A 306 7.99 -23.64 -26.83
C ALA A 306 7.44 -24.82 -26.00
N ASP A 307 7.85 -24.91 -24.74
CA ASP A 307 7.38 -25.91 -23.77
C ASP A 307 6.02 -25.54 -23.13
N GLY A 308 5.43 -24.41 -23.50
CA GLY A 308 4.18 -23.90 -22.93
C GLY A 308 4.35 -23.08 -21.64
N THR A 309 5.58 -22.94 -21.12
CA THR A 309 5.91 -22.03 -20.02
C THR A 309 5.54 -20.60 -20.41
N ARG A 310 5.18 -19.78 -19.42
CA ARG A 310 4.76 -18.39 -19.64
C ARG A 310 5.55 -17.41 -18.79
N ALA A 311 5.78 -16.22 -19.34
CA ALA A 311 6.36 -15.09 -18.61
C ALA A 311 5.66 -13.78 -18.95
N CYS A 312 5.62 -12.89 -17.97
CA CYS A 312 5.30 -11.50 -18.21
C CYS A 312 6.56 -10.73 -18.62
N ALA A 313 6.53 -10.20 -19.84
CA ALA A 313 7.57 -9.35 -20.37
C ALA A 313 7.26 -7.87 -20.10
N ARG A 314 8.14 -7.21 -19.36
CA ARG A 314 8.10 -5.77 -19.13
C ARG A 314 9.04 -5.06 -20.11
N TYR A 315 8.45 -4.46 -21.14
CA TYR A 315 9.16 -3.67 -22.14
C TYR A 315 8.93 -2.18 -21.88
N ARG A 316 9.99 -1.38 -21.83
CA ARG A 316 9.93 0.08 -21.64
C ARG A 316 10.90 0.78 -22.55
N GLN A 317 10.51 1.99 -22.95
CA GLN A 317 11.42 2.91 -23.65
C GLN A 317 12.41 3.56 -22.68
N ASN A 318 12.00 3.75 -21.42
CA ASN A 318 12.82 4.31 -20.36
C ASN A 318 13.61 3.21 -19.65
N THR A 319 14.94 3.31 -19.68
CA THR A 319 15.83 2.38 -19.00
C THR A 319 15.69 2.43 -17.48
N ASP A 320 15.34 3.58 -16.88
CA ASP A 320 15.11 3.70 -15.44
C ASP A 320 14.07 2.69 -14.93
N GLN A 321 13.03 2.44 -15.73
CA GLN A 321 11.93 1.55 -15.34
C GLN A 321 12.33 0.07 -15.46
N ILE A 322 13.10 -0.27 -16.49
CA ILE A 322 13.71 -1.60 -16.62
C ILE A 322 14.68 -1.87 -15.47
N GLN A 323 15.54 -0.89 -15.15
CA GLN A 323 16.44 -0.96 -14.01
C GLN A 323 15.66 -1.03 -12.69
N GLY A 324 14.60 -0.24 -12.54
CA GLY A 324 13.71 -0.26 -11.38
C GLY A 324 13.14 -1.65 -11.14
N GLU A 325 12.68 -2.34 -12.18
CA GLU A 325 12.16 -3.71 -12.05
C GLU A 325 13.26 -4.68 -11.60
N ILE A 326 14.36 -4.78 -12.36
CA ILE A 326 15.38 -5.82 -12.12
C ILE A 326 16.17 -5.59 -10.84
N PHE A 327 16.52 -4.34 -10.51
CA PHE A 327 17.24 -4.04 -9.26
C PHE A 327 16.34 -4.10 -8.04
N SER A 328 15.02 -3.87 -8.15
CA SER A 328 14.09 -4.15 -7.06
C SER A 328 14.01 -5.65 -6.80
N TYR A 329 14.00 -6.48 -7.84
CA TYR A 329 14.08 -7.94 -7.70
C TYR A 329 15.36 -8.39 -6.97
N TYR A 330 16.53 -7.90 -7.39
CA TYR A 330 17.80 -8.20 -6.72
C TYR A 330 17.86 -7.70 -5.28
N LEU A 331 17.33 -6.50 -5.01
CA LEU A 331 17.25 -6.00 -3.64
C LEU A 331 16.40 -6.94 -2.78
N GLY A 332 15.25 -7.39 -3.26
CA GLY A 332 14.42 -8.35 -2.56
C GLY A 332 15.15 -9.64 -2.20
N GLN A 333 15.98 -10.17 -3.11
CA GLN A 333 16.82 -11.34 -2.83
C GLN A 333 17.84 -11.09 -1.72
N LEU A 334 18.53 -9.95 -1.78
CA LEU A 334 19.51 -9.56 -0.75
C LEU A 334 18.84 -9.36 0.62
N LEU A 335 17.54 -9.04 0.64
CA LEU A 335 16.74 -8.86 1.85
C LEU A 335 16.00 -10.13 2.31
N ASN A 336 16.18 -11.25 1.60
CA ASN A 336 15.46 -12.50 1.85
C ASN A 336 13.92 -12.37 1.75
N ILE A 337 13.45 -11.46 0.90
CA ILE A 337 12.03 -11.25 0.59
C ILE A 337 11.64 -12.18 -0.55
N SER A 338 10.94 -13.25 -0.23
CA SER A 338 10.51 -14.30 -1.17
C SER A 338 9.20 -13.98 -1.90
N ASN A 339 8.67 -12.75 -1.74
CA ASN A 339 7.40 -12.29 -2.29
C ASN A 339 7.51 -11.79 -3.75
N LEU A 340 8.71 -11.81 -4.33
CA LEU A 340 8.98 -11.35 -5.69
C LEU A 340 9.12 -12.55 -6.64
N ALA A 341 8.32 -12.55 -7.70
CA ALA A 341 8.37 -13.61 -8.70
C ALA A 341 9.73 -13.65 -9.43
N PRO A 342 10.25 -14.85 -9.77
CA PRO A 342 11.51 -15.00 -10.48
C PRO A 342 11.56 -14.14 -11.73
N SER A 343 12.61 -13.32 -11.86
CA SER A 343 12.72 -12.33 -12.93
C SER A 343 14.14 -12.31 -13.50
N ALA A 344 14.25 -12.25 -14.82
CA ALA A 344 15.54 -12.20 -15.51
C ALA A 344 15.51 -11.14 -16.62
N ALA A 345 16.62 -10.42 -16.79
CA ALA A 345 16.78 -9.46 -17.87
C ALA A 345 17.39 -10.14 -19.10
N THR A 346 16.84 -9.88 -20.28
CA THR A 346 17.34 -10.37 -21.56
C THR A 346 17.23 -9.29 -22.62
N ILE A 347 17.81 -9.53 -23.80
CA ILE A 347 17.77 -8.64 -24.94
C ILE A 347 16.89 -9.22 -26.02
N ILE A 348 16.09 -8.35 -26.63
CA ILE A 348 15.31 -8.69 -27.82
C ILE A 348 16.28 -8.79 -29.00
N ASP A 349 16.65 -10.01 -29.37
CA ASP A 349 17.55 -10.31 -30.48
C ASP A 349 16.94 -11.36 -31.39
N THR A 350 16.32 -10.90 -32.47
CA THR A 350 15.61 -11.69 -33.49
C THR A 350 16.54 -12.62 -34.27
N THR A 351 17.86 -12.45 -34.17
CA THR A 351 18.86 -13.32 -34.79
C THR A 351 19.13 -14.58 -33.98
N THR A 352 18.74 -14.58 -32.69
CA THR A 352 18.91 -15.73 -31.79
C THR A 352 17.70 -16.66 -31.84
N SER A 353 17.91 -17.96 -31.63
CA SER A 353 16.83 -18.95 -31.54
C SER A 353 15.82 -18.60 -30.46
N SER A 354 16.26 -17.94 -29.38
CA SER A 354 15.38 -17.51 -28.28
C SER A 354 14.26 -16.57 -28.72
N TRP A 355 14.40 -15.80 -29.81
CA TRP A 355 13.39 -14.81 -30.25
C TRP A 355 13.00 -14.91 -31.72
N SER A 356 13.72 -15.68 -32.54
CA SER A 356 13.52 -15.73 -33.99
C SER A 356 12.13 -16.19 -34.41
N ALA A 357 11.47 -17.05 -33.62
CA ALA A 357 10.11 -17.51 -33.92
C ALA A 357 9.04 -16.40 -33.72
N ALA A 358 9.31 -15.40 -32.86
CA ALA A 358 8.35 -14.38 -32.47
C ALA A 358 8.53 -13.02 -33.19
N VAL A 359 9.28 -12.95 -34.29
CA VAL A 359 9.59 -11.70 -35.02
C VAL A 359 8.33 -10.94 -35.45
N GLY A 360 7.30 -11.66 -35.93
CA GLY A 360 6.02 -11.07 -36.30
C GLY A 360 5.34 -10.37 -35.13
N ASP A 361 5.30 -11.04 -33.97
CA ASP A 361 4.67 -10.51 -32.76
C ASP A 361 5.47 -9.36 -32.14
N ILE A 362 6.81 -9.41 -32.19
CA ILE A 362 7.70 -8.31 -31.78
C ILE A 362 7.39 -7.05 -32.62
N THR A 363 7.24 -7.23 -33.94
CA THR A 363 6.90 -6.15 -34.87
C THR A 363 5.51 -5.58 -34.57
N GLN A 364 4.51 -6.45 -34.35
CA GLN A 364 3.16 -6.04 -33.98
C GLN A 364 3.12 -5.31 -32.63
N ALA A 365 3.95 -5.74 -31.67
CA ALA A 365 4.11 -5.10 -30.38
C ALA A 365 4.88 -3.77 -30.44
N GLN A 366 5.44 -3.43 -31.60
CA GLN A 366 6.30 -2.26 -31.80
C GLN A 366 7.51 -2.25 -30.86
N TRP A 367 8.00 -3.45 -30.54
CA TRP A 367 9.23 -3.62 -29.78
C TRP A 367 10.42 -3.40 -30.71
N LYS A 368 11.49 -2.83 -30.17
CA LYS A 368 12.72 -2.57 -30.92
C LYS A 368 13.76 -3.63 -30.59
N GLU A 369 14.50 -4.07 -31.61
CA GLU A 369 15.67 -4.92 -31.42
C GLU A 369 16.73 -4.26 -30.53
N LYS A 370 17.57 -5.10 -29.91
CA LYS A 370 18.65 -4.69 -29.00
C LYS A 370 18.17 -3.88 -27.79
N ARG A 371 16.88 -3.96 -27.45
CA ARG A 371 16.34 -3.38 -26.23
C ARG A 371 16.29 -4.41 -25.11
N PRO A 372 16.56 -3.99 -23.86
CA PRO A 372 16.40 -4.85 -22.71
C PRO A 372 14.92 -5.03 -22.37
N VAL A 373 14.57 -6.23 -21.94
CA VAL A 373 13.26 -6.61 -21.44
C VAL A 373 13.45 -7.44 -20.17
N VAL A 374 12.58 -7.25 -19.17
CA VAL A 374 12.56 -8.12 -17.99
C VAL A 374 11.47 -9.16 -18.18
N LEU A 375 11.84 -10.43 -18.12
CA LEU A 375 10.93 -11.57 -18.12
C LEU A 375 10.72 -12.05 -16.69
N THR A 376 9.52 -11.82 -16.17
CA THR A 376 9.08 -12.31 -14.87
C THR A 376 8.22 -13.54 -15.09
N ARG A 377 8.51 -14.64 -14.39
CA ARG A 377 7.72 -15.87 -14.49
C ARG A 377 6.23 -15.58 -14.29
N TRP A 378 5.38 -16.10 -15.18
CA TRP A 378 3.94 -15.92 -15.05
C TRP A 378 3.41 -16.75 -13.87
N LEU A 379 2.51 -16.15 -13.09
CA LEU A 379 1.88 -16.80 -11.94
C LEU A 379 0.38 -16.93 -12.17
N PRO A 380 -0.19 -18.13 -11.99
CA PRO A 380 -1.64 -18.33 -12.02
C PRO A 380 -2.29 -17.90 -10.69
N ASP A 381 -3.62 -17.80 -10.70
CA ASP A 381 -4.47 -17.73 -9.52
C ASP A 381 -4.11 -16.58 -8.55
N LEU A 382 -3.91 -15.40 -9.13
CA LEU A 382 -3.67 -14.17 -8.41
C LEU A 382 -4.98 -13.39 -8.21
N GLU A 383 -5.27 -13.04 -6.96
CA GLU A 383 -6.37 -12.15 -6.58
C GLU A 383 -5.84 -10.78 -6.09
N PRO A 384 -6.57 -9.67 -6.28
CA PRO A 384 -6.15 -8.37 -5.76
C PRO A 384 -6.02 -8.36 -4.23
N ALA A 385 -4.98 -7.71 -3.71
CA ALA A 385 -4.76 -7.61 -2.25
C ALA A 385 -5.24 -6.27 -1.67
N GLY A 386 -6.15 -6.33 -0.69
CA GLY A 386 -6.65 -5.17 0.05
C GLY A 386 -5.66 -4.64 1.08
N ILE A 387 -5.71 -3.34 1.38
CA ILE A 387 -4.87 -2.70 2.41
C ILE A 387 -5.42 -3.05 3.80
N PRO A 388 -4.64 -3.70 4.69
CA PRO A 388 -5.08 -4.02 6.05
C PRO A 388 -5.40 -2.76 6.85
N GLN A 389 -6.37 -2.86 7.75
CA GLN A 389 -6.82 -1.78 8.64
C GLN A 389 -5.65 -1.03 9.34
N PRO A 390 -4.64 -1.70 9.91
CA PRO A 390 -3.46 -1.05 10.50
C PRO A 390 -2.65 -0.12 9.57
N PHE A 391 -2.89 -0.19 8.26
CA PHE A 391 -2.22 0.64 7.25
C PHE A 391 -3.19 1.58 6.53
N GLN A 392 -4.47 1.62 6.95
CA GLN A 392 -5.45 2.59 6.47
C GLN A 392 -5.35 3.91 7.25
N PRO A 393 -5.81 5.05 6.72
CA PRO A 393 -5.55 6.37 7.31
C PRO A 393 -6.02 6.57 8.74
N LEU A 394 -7.08 5.87 9.14
CA LEU A 394 -7.69 5.99 10.46
C LEU A 394 -6.93 5.22 11.55
N GLU A 395 -6.25 4.14 11.19
CA GLU A 395 -5.61 3.20 12.13
C GLU A 395 -4.14 2.97 11.74
N ARG A 396 -3.40 4.05 11.40
CA ARG A 396 -2.01 3.96 10.95
C ARG A 396 -1.06 3.63 12.09
N HIS A 397 -0.98 2.36 12.47
CA HIS A 397 0.01 1.88 13.42
C HIS A 397 0.03 0.35 13.44
N LEU A 398 1.24 -0.21 13.47
CA LEU A 398 1.45 -1.62 13.74
C LEU A 398 2.56 -1.76 14.77
N ASN A 399 2.16 -1.75 16.04
CA ASN A 399 3.01 -2.06 17.19
C ASN A 399 2.50 -3.33 17.92
N LYS A 400 3.22 -3.78 18.95
CA LYS A 400 2.87 -4.99 19.70
C LYS A 400 1.47 -4.95 20.34
N TYR A 401 1.02 -3.78 20.79
CA TYR A 401 -0.30 -3.60 21.39
C TYR A 401 -1.42 -3.74 20.37
N ASP A 402 -1.17 -3.33 19.12
CA ASP A 402 -2.13 -3.51 18.02
C ASP A 402 -2.27 -4.98 17.67
N VAL A 403 -1.13 -5.69 17.55
CA VAL A 403 -1.11 -7.14 17.33
C VAL A 403 -1.86 -7.86 18.46
N TRP A 404 -1.64 -7.44 19.71
CA TRP A 404 -2.38 -7.95 20.87
C TRP A 404 -3.88 -7.69 20.78
N ASN A 405 -4.29 -6.46 20.46
CA ASN A 405 -5.70 -6.10 20.33
C ASN A 405 -6.39 -6.89 19.23
N ILE A 406 -5.74 -7.07 18.07
CA ILE A 406 -6.25 -7.88 16.95
C ILE A 406 -6.42 -9.34 17.38
N THR A 407 -5.45 -9.88 18.11
CA THR A 407 -5.49 -11.25 18.64
C THR A 407 -6.64 -11.42 19.62
N LEU A 408 -6.82 -10.47 20.55
CA LEU A 408 -7.82 -10.55 21.61
C LEU A 408 -9.25 -10.31 21.11
N GLN A 409 -9.48 -9.25 20.32
CA GLN A 409 -10.82 -8.86 19.85
C GLN A 409 -11.49 -9.97 19.06
N ARG A 410 -10.75 -10.68 18.20
CA ARG A 410 -11.33 -11.75 17.37
C ARG A 410 -11.64 -13.00 18.16
N LEU A 411 -10.78 -13.39 19.10
CA LEU A 411 -11.05 -14.50 20.01
C LEU A 411 -12.33 -14.23 20.82
N GLN A 412 -12.55 -12.98 21.25
CA GLN A 412 -13.75 -12.57 21.98
C GLN A 412 -15.02 -12.50 21.10
N GLN A 413 -14.95 -11.89 19.92
CA GLN A 413 -16.10 -11.78 19.00
C GLN A 413 -16.63 -13.15 18.58
N GLN A 414 -15.75 -14.13 18.33
CA GLN A 414 -16.17 -15.46 17.90
C GLN A 414 -16.71 -16.31 19.06
N GLN A 415 -16.20 -16.15 20.29
CA GLN A 415 -16.85 -16.73 21.48
C GLN A 415 -18.27 -16.19 21.68
N GLN A 416 -18.49 -14.89 21.46
CA GLN A 416 -19.84 -14.29 21.56
C GLN A 416 -20.79 -14.84 20.49
N HIS A 417 -20.36 -14.96 19.23
CA HIS A 417 -21.18 -15.56 18.16
C HIS A 417 -21.53 -17.03 18.44
N ALA A 418 -20.58 -17.83 18.93
CA ALA A 418 -20.85 -19.23 19.32
C ALA A 418 -21.84 -19.33 20.49
N THR A 419 -21.76 -18.41 21.45
CA THR A 419 -22.67 -18.35 22.60
C THR A 419 -24.08 -17.89 22.20
N GLN A 420 -24.17 -16.96 21.24
CA GLN A 420 -25.43 -16.45 20.71
C GLN A 420 -26.16 -17.51 19.86
N GLN A 421 -25.43 -18.27 19.04
CA GLN A 421 -25.98 -19.42 18.31
C GLN A 421 -26.47 -20.52 19.25
N ARG A 422 -25.72 -20.83 20.31
CA ARG A 422 -26.15 -21.76 21.37
C ARG A 422 -27.40 -21.27 22.10
N GLY A 423 -27.51 -19.98 22.38
CA GLY A 423 -28.71 -19.38 22.99
C GLY A 423 -29.95 -19.48 22.11
N LEU A 424 -29.78 -19.38 20.78
CA LEU A 424 -30.86 -19.52 19.80
C LEU A 424 -31.30 -20.98 19.63
N LEU A 425 -30.34 -21.91 19.54
CA LEU A 425 -30.61 -23.35 19.49
C LEU A 425 -31.28 -23.85 20.77
N LYS A 426 -30.83 -23.39 21.94
CA LYS A 426 -31.45 -23.73 23.23
C LYS A 426 -32.90 -23.22 23.36
N ARG A 427 -33.24 -22.11 22.69
CA ARG A 427 -34.62 -21.59 22.62
C ARG A 427 -35.50 -22.37 21.65
N LEU A 428 -34.92 -22.92 20.58
CA LEU A 428 -35.60 -23.82 19.63
C LEU A 428 -35.80 -25.22 20.21
N GLU A 429 -34.83 -25.74 20.97
CA GLU A 429 -34.95 -27.00 21.71
C GLU A 429 -35.93 -26.91 22.88
N ALA A 430 -36.06 -25.76 23.54
CA ALA A 430 -37.09 -25.54 24.55
C ALA A 430 -38.52 -25.53 23.99
N ALA A 431 -38.69 -25.46 22.66
CA ALA A 431 -39.97 -25.55 21.97
C ALA A 431 -40.30 -26.99 21.48
N SER A 432 -39.40 -27.96 21.67
CA SER A 432 -39.61 -29.37 21.31
C SER A 432 -39.45 -30.29 22.53
N ASN A 433 -40.26 -31.34 22.60
CA ASN A 433 -40.45 -32.19 23.79
C ASN A 433 -39.14 -32.80 24.35
N PRO A 434 -39.06 -33.04 25.68
CA PRO A 434 -37.82 -33.41 26.35
C PRO A 434 -37.61 -34.92 26.31
N THR A 435 -36.97 -35.46 25.27
CA THR A 435 -36.56 -36.88 25.28
C THR A 435 -35.17 -37.18 24.70
N TYR A 436 -34.36 -36.18 24.37
CA TYR A 436 -32.99 -36.40 23.83
C TYR A 436 -31.96 -35.48 24.49
N THR A 437 -31.65 -35.69 25.77
CA THR A 437 -30.74 -34.80 26.52
C THR A 437 -29.32 -35.34 26.73
N HIS A 438 -29.04 -36.60 26.37
CA HIS A 438 -27.72 -37.20 26.64
C HIS A 438 -26.77 -37.32 25.43
N GLN A 439 -27.27 -37.21 24.19
CA GLN A 439 -26.45 -37.31 22.98
C GLN A 439 -25.95 -35.94 22.45
N SER A 440 -26.68 -34.85 22.73
CA SER A 440 -26.31 -33.49 22.29
C SER A 440 -25.05 -32.92 22.96
N ARG A 441 -24.77 -33.29 24.23
CA ARG A 441 -23.61 -32.74 24.97
C ARG A 441 -22.23 -33.15 24.41
N MET A 442 -22.13 -34.34 23.80
CA MET A 442 -20.87 -34.79 23.20
C MET A 442 -20.62 -34.10 21.84
N LEU A 443 -21.66 -33.96 21.02
CA LEU A 443 -21.64 -33.21 19.76
C LEU A 443 -21.36 -31.72 19.97
N ASP A 444 -21.91 -31.11 21.03
CA ASP A 444 -21.65 -29.71 21.38
C ASP A 444 -20.21 -29.43 21.80
N SER A 445 -19.53 -30.40 22.44
CA SER A 445 -18.12 -30.28 22.83
C SER A 445 -17.16 -30.42 21.65
N ALA A 446 -17.49 -31.29 20.69
CA ALA A 446 -16.76 -31.47 19.43
C ALA A 446 -16.96 -30.28 18.48
N ALA A 447 -18.17 -29.71 18.42
CA ALA A 447 -18.44 -28.48 17.69
C ALA A 447 -17.76 -27.25 18.34
N SER A 448 -17.61 -27.24 19.68
CA SER A 448 -16.90 -26.17 20.39
C SER A 448 -15.41 -26.14 20.13
N SER A 449 -14.78 -27.31 20.07
CA SER A 449 -13.33 -27.45 19.83
C SER A 449 -12.99 -27.09 18.39
N THR A 450 -13.73 -27.61 17.42
CA THR A 450 -13.56 -27.25 16.00
C THR A 450 -13.81 -25.77 15.70
N ALA A 451 -14.80 -25.13 16.35
CA ALA A 451 -15.02 -23.69 16.21
C ALA A 451 -13.89 -22.84 16.83
N SER A 452 -13.30 -23.30 17.95
CA SER A 452 -12.16 -22.65 18.59
C SER A 452 -10.90 -22.76 17.73
N GLU A 453 -10.66 -23.93 17.12
CA GLU A 453 -9.52 -24.14 16.20
C GLU A 453 -9.65 -23.28 14.94
N ALA A 454 -10.85 -23.20 14.35
CA ALA A 454 -11.11 -22.34 13.18
C ALA A 454 -10.92 -20.85 13.49
N ALA A 455 -11.29 -20.42 14.71
CA ALA A 455 -11.08 -19.06 15.19
C ALA A 455 -9.60 -18.71 15.31
N GLU A 456 -8.83 -19.60 15.95
CA GLU A 456 -7.38 -19.45 16.09
C GLU A 456 -6.67 -19.41 14.73
N GLN A 457 -7.09 -20.26 13.79
CA GLN A 457 -6.57 -20.27 12.43
C GLN A 457 -6.86 -18.96 11.68
N ALA A 458 -8.06 -18.40 11.85
CA ALA A 458 -8.43 -17.13 11.22
C ALA A 458 -7.65 -15.93 11.79
N VAL A 459 -7.31 -15.96 13.09
CA VAL A 459 -6.42 -14.98 13.71
C VAL A 459 -5.01 -15.13 13.17
N LEU A 460 -4.46 -16.35 13.18
CA LEU A 460 -3.14 -16.65 12.66
C LEU A 460 -2.97 -16.20 11.21
N GLN A 461 -3.95 -16.48 10.34
CA GLN A 461 -3.94 -16.05 8.94
C GLN A 461 -3.84 -14.53 8.78
N ARG A 462 -4.46 -13.77 9.68
CA ARG A 462 -4.37 -12.31 9.69
C ARG A 462 -3.00 -11.82 10.15
N LEU A 463 -2.39 -12.49 11.13
CA LEU A 463 -1.04 -12.16 11.58
C LEU A 463 -0.01 -12.47 10.48
N ILE A 464 -0.16 -13.58 9.78
CA ILE A 464 0.62 -13.95 8.59
C ILE A 464 0.50 -12.87 7.50
N GLU A 465 -0.72 -12.37 7.25
CA GLU A 465 -0.93 -11.25 6.32
C GLU A 465 -0.18 -10.00 6.77
N LEU A 466 -0.33 -9.57 8.04
CA LEU A 466 0.35 -8.38 8.56
C LEU A 466 1.88 -8.52 8.53
N ALA A 467 2.41 -9.72 8.73
CA ALA A 467 3.84 -9.98 8.61
C ALA A 467 4.36 -9.78 7.19
N GLN A 468 3.65 -10.27 6.17
CA GLN A 468 3.98 -10.02 4.77
C GLN A 468 3.88 -8.53 4.41
N TRP A 469 2.88 -7.83 4.95
CA TRP A 469 2.75 -6.39 4.78
C TRP A 469 3.88 -5.60 5.47
N SER A 470 4.39 -6.03 6.62
CA SER A 470 5.54 -5.38 7.26
C SER A 470 6.78 -5.38 6.37
N ASP A 471 7.06 -6.49 5.67
CA ASP A 471 8.11 -6.57 4.65
C ASP A 471 7.80 -5.69 3.44
N LEU A 472 6.55 -5.67 2.96
CA LEU A 472 6.15 -4.81 1.84
C LEU A 472 6.42 -3.33 2.15
N ILE A 473 6.04 -2.86 3.34
CA ILE A 473 6.26 -1.46 3.75
C ILE A 473 7.75 -1.13 3.80
N VAL A 474 8.57 -2.01 4.38
CA VAL A 474 10.03 -1.85 4.38
C VAL A 474 10.58 -1.82 2.95
N PHE A 475 10.17 -2.77 2.11
CA PHE A 475 10.64 -2.88 0.74
C PHE A 475 10.26 -1.66 -0.10
N ASP A 476 8.97 -1.28 -0.11
CA ASP A 476 8.46 -0.11 -0.82
C ASP A 476 9.06 1.19 -0.31
N TYR A 477 9.36 1.28 1.00
CA TYR A 477 10.13 2.39 1.53
C TYR A 477 11.51 2.44 0.86
N LEU A 478 12.29 1.35 0.89
CA LEU A 478 13.66 1.32 0.35
C LEU A 478 13.70 1.68 -1.13
N ILE A 479 12.80 1.12 -1.94
CA ILE A 479 12.74 1.40 -3.38
C ILE A 479 11.94 2.66 -3.72
N ALA A 480 11.28 3.30 -2.76
CA ALA A 480 10.36 4.40 -3.02
C ALA A 480 9.28 4.07 -4.06
N ASN A 481 8.63 2.90 -3.92
CA ASN A 481 7.57 2.46 -4.84
C ASN A 481 6.31 3.31 -4.64
N LEU A 482 5.96 4.08 -5.65
CA LEU A 482 4.83 4.99 -5.61
C LEU A 482 3.52 4.39 -6.13
N ASP A 483 3.54 3.19 -6.72
CA ASP A 483 2.43 2.62 -7.49
C ASP A 483 1.73 1.46 -6.74
N ARG A 484 1.77 1.52 -5.41
CA ARG A 484 1.07 0.63 -4.47
C ARG A 484 0.36 1.47 -3.40
N VAL A 485 0.63 1.24 -2.12
CA VAL A 485 -0.01 1.92 -0.97
C VAL A 485 0.13 3.44 -1.05
N VAL A 486 1.29 3.94 -1.47
CA VAL A 486 1.54 5.38 -1.63
C VAL A 486 0.61 6.00 -2.68
N ASN A 487 0.25 5.28 -3.75
CA ASN A 487 -0.73 5.76 -4.71
C ASN A 487 -2.11 5.91 -4.07
N ASN A 488 -2.56 4.92 -3.30
CA ASN A 488 -3.82 4.99 -2.57
C ASN A 488 -3.81 6.17 -1.58
N LEU A 489 -2.74 6.33 -0.80
CA LEU A 489 -2.60 7.45 0.15
C LEU A 489 -2.58 8.82 -0.53
N TYR A 490 -1.92 8.94 -1.68
CA TYR A 490 -1.88 10.18 -2.44
C TYR A 490 -3.26 10.54 -3.00
N ASN A 491 -4.04 9.54 -3.46
CA ASN A 491 -5.39 9.77 -3.99
C ASN A 491 -6.47 9.90 -2.90
N PHE A 492 -6.17 9.52 -1.66
CA PHE A 492 -7.11 9.60 -0.53
C PHE A 492 -7.62 11.02 -0.29
N GLN A 493 -6.80 12.04 -0.59
CA GLN A 493 -7.19 13.45 -0.50
C GLN A 493 -8.34 13.85 -1.45
N TRP A 494 -8.62 13.05 -2.48
CA TRP A 494 -9.70 13.29 -3.44
C TRP A 494 -10.82 12.25 -3.36
N ASN A 495 -10.54 11.06 -2.83
CA ASN A 495 -11.50 9.99 -2.68
C ASN A 495 -11.19 9.17 -1.41
N ALA A 496 -12.02 9.33 -0.37
CA ALA A 496 -11.84 8.62 0.89
C ALA A 496 -11.96 7.08 0.74
N ASP A 497 -12.76 6.62 -0.22
CA ASP A 497 -12.99 5.19 -0.45
C ASP A 497 -11.82 4.48 -1.14
N ILE A 498 -10.81 5.23 -1.62
CA ILE A 498 -9.66 4.65 -2.32
C ILE A 498 -8.83 3.71 -1.44
N MET A 499 -8.92 3.83 -0.12
CA MET A 499 -8.21 2.97 0.82
C MET A 499 -8.93 1.63 1.06
N ALA A 500 -10.21 1.54 0.71
CA ALA A 500 -10.94 0.26 0.67
C ALA A 500 -10.67 -0.51 -0.63
N ALA A 501 -10.14 0.16 -1.66
CA ALA A 501 -9.73 -0.49 -2.90
C ALA A 501 -8.43 -1.30 -2.70
N PRO A 502 -8.25 -2.40 -3.45
CA PRO A 502 -6.97 -3.13 -3.47
C PRO A 502 -5.79 -2.22 -3.80
N ALA A 503 -4.64 -2.51 -3.18
CA ALA A 503 -3.41 -1.84 -3.55
C ALA A 503 -3.02 -2.23 -4.98
N HIS A 504 -2.68 -1.24 -5.79
CA HIS A 504 -2.25 -1.49 -7.17
C HIS A 504 -0.97 -2.33 -7.18
N ASN A 505 -0.79 -3.16 -8.23
CA ASN A 505 0.40 -4.00 -8.42
C ASN A 505 0.72 -4.97 -7.25
N LEU A 506 -0.27 -5.24 -6.40
CA LEU A 506 -0.18 -6.17 -5.29
C LEU A 506 -1.27 -7.22 -5.42
N ALA A 507 -0.88 -8.48 -5.41
CA ALA A 507 -1.80 -9.60 -5.50
C ALA A 507 -1.51 -10.63 -4.41
N ARG A 508 -2.49 -11.46 -4.10
CA ARG A 508 -2.35 -12.61 -3.23
C ARG A 508 -2.57 -13.86 -4.08
N GLN A 509 -1.79 -14.90 -3.87
CA GLN A 509 -2.04 -16.19 -4.49
C GLN A 509 -3.16 -16.91 -3.73
N THR A 510 -4.18 -17.37 -4.45
CA THR A 510 -5.40 -17.94 -3.84
C THR A 510 -5.13 -19.12 -2.91
N HIS A 511 -4.21 -20.01 -3.30
CA HIS A 511 -3.98 -21.27 -2.57
C HIS A 511 -3.00 -21.14 -1.40
N SER A 512 -1.91 -20.39 -1.58
CA SER A 512 -0.86 -20.26 -0.55
C SER A 512 -1.08 -19.04 0.34
N HIS A 513 -1.91 -18.08 -0.08
CA HIS A 513 -2.01 -16.75 0.53
C HIS A 513 -0.68 -15.96 0.53
N LEU A 514 0.27 -16.35 -0.33
CA LEU A 514 1.47 -15.57 -0.59
C LEU A 514 1.09 -14.23 -1.22
N LEU A 515 1.51 -13.14 -0.57
CA LEU A 515 1.43 -11.81 -1.11
C LEU A 515 2.55 -11.64 -2.15
N VAL A 516 2.22 -11.21 -3.37
CA VAL A 516 3.16 -11.12 -4.49
C VAL A 516 3.36 -9.67 -4.91
N PHE A 517 4.63 -9.27 -4.94
CA PHE A 517 5.04 -7.90 -5.23
C PHE A 517 5.29 -7.74 -6.73
N LEU A 518 4.26 -7.35 -7.48
CA LEU A 518 4.32 -7.19 -8.93
C LEU A 518 4.75 -5.77 -9.34
N ASP A 519 5.37 -5.63 -10.50
CA ASP A 519 5.57 -4.37 -11.23
C ASP A 519 6.24 -3.28 -10.37
N ASN A 520 7.50 -3.55 -10.06
CA ASN A 520 8.36 -2.70 -9.23
C ASN A 520 9.17 -1.69 -10.06
N GLU A 521 8.82 -1.53 -11.34
CA GLU A 521 9.46 -0.60 -12.28
C GLU A 521 9.41 0.88 -11.86
N SER A 522 8.48 1.24 -10.97
CA SER A 522 8.35 2.59 -10.43
C SER A 522 9.33 2.86 -9.29
N GLY A 523 9.99 1.81 -8.77
CA GLY A 523 10.97 1.90 -7.69
C GLY A 523 12.36 2.36 -8.16
N LEU A 524 13.24 2.55 -7.17
CA LEU A 524 14.61 2.99 -7.30
C LEU A 524 14.71 4.24 -8.16
N LEU A 525 15.40 4.19 -9.31
CA LEU A 525 15.72 5.34 -10.14
C LEU A 525 14.50 6.25 -10.40
N HIS A 526 13.36 5.67 -10.78
CA HIS A 526 12.15 6.44 -11.04
C HIS A 526 11.56 7.01 -9.74
N GLY A 527 11.36 6.18 -8.71
CA GLY A 527 10.82 6.60 -7.41
C GLY A 527 11.67 7.66 -6.71
N TYR A 528 12.99 7.51 -6.77
CA TYR A 528 13.98 8.43 -6.20
C TYR A 528 13.92 9.82 -6.80
N ARG A 529 13.58 9.96 -8.09
CA ARG A 529 13.35 11.27 -8.72
C ARG A 529 12.12 11.98 -8.18
N LEU A 530 11.17 11.25 -7.62
CA LEU A 530 9.88 11.76 -7.15
C LEU A 530 9.81 11.90 -5.62
N LEU A 531 10.89 11.60 -4.89
CA LEU A 531 10.94 11.68 -3.43
C LEU A 531 10.51 13.03 -2.87
N LYS A 532 10.86 14.14 -3.53
CA LYS A 532 10.43 15.48 -3.11
C LYS A 532 8.91 15.58 -2.92
N LYS A 533 8.14 14.84 -3.73
CA LYS A 533 6.68 14.83 -3.70
C LYS A 533 6.13 13.71 -2.81
N TYR A 534 6.72 12.51 -2.86
CA TYR A 534 6.11 11.31 -2.27
C TYR A 534 6.74 10.82 -0.97
N GLU A 535 7.88 11.37 -0.54
CA GLU A 535 8.60 10.87 0.65
C GLU A 535 7.76 10.93 1.93
N ALA A 536 6.90 11.94 2.07
CA ALA A 536 6.04 12.07 3.25
C ALA A 536 5.11 10.86 3.43
N TYR A 537 4.62 10.25 2.36
CA TYR A 537 3.76 9.07 2.42
C TYR A 537 4.56 7.81 2.77
N HIS A 538 5.77 7.67 2.23
CA HIS A 538 6.67 6.58 2.59
C HIS A 538 7.10 6.64 4.05
N SER A 539 7.57 7.82 4.50
CA SER A 539 7.95 8.06 5.89
C SER A 539 6.80 7.79 6.85
N LEU A 540 5.59 8.24 6.52
CA LEU A 540 4.38 7.98 7.30
C LEU A 540 4.12 6.48 7.50
N LEU A 541 4.25 5.65 6.46
CA LEU A 541 4.06 4.20 6.59
C LEU A 541 5.16 3.56 7.45
N LEU A 542 6.41 3.97 7.25
CA LEU A 542 7.55 3.45 8.02
C LEU A 542 7.48 3.86 9.49
N ASP A 543 7.14 5.12 9.78
CA ASP A 543 7.11 5.67 11.14
C ASP A 543 6.05 5.01 12.03
N ASN A 544 5.01 4.46 11.40
CA ASN A 544 3.92 3.76 12.06
C ASN A 544 4.15 2.24 12.12
N LEU A 545 5.28 1.74 11.61
CA LEU A 545 5.66 0.34 11.69
C LEU A 545 6.63 0.12 12.86
N CYS A 546 6.26 -0.75 13.81
CA CYS A 546 7.09 -1.19 14.93
C CYS A 546 7.06 -2.71 15.17
N VAL A 547 6.51 -3.49 14.23
CA VAL A 547 6.68 -4.94 14.20
C VAL A 547 7.26 -5.34 12.84
N PHE A 548 8.42 -5.99 12.86
CA PHE A 548 9.22 -6.31 11.68
C PHE A 548 9.49 -7.80 11.59
N ARG A 549 9.83 -8.29 10.40
CA ARG A 549 10.41 -9.62 10.26
C ARG A 549 11.89 -9.59 10.60
N GLN A 550 12.31 -10.44 11.54
CA GLN A 550 13.70 -10.49 11.98
C GLN A 550 14.67 -10.82 10.82
N PRO A 551 14.40 -11.81 9.94
CA PRO A 551 15.29 -12.13 8.82
C PRO A 551 15.54 -10.95 7.88
N THR A 552 14.52 -10.14 7.60
CA THR A 552 14.60 -8.96 6.73
C THR A 552 15.49 -7.88 7.33
N ILE A 553 15.35 -7.60 8.64
CA ILE A 553 16.16 -6.60 9.33
C ILE A 553 17.63 -7.04 9.44
N GLU A 554 17.89 -8.31 9.72
CA GLU A 554 19.26 -8.85 9.72
C GLU A 554 19.90 -8.79 8.33
N ALA A 555 19.13 -9.09 7.29
CA ALA A 555 19.58 -8.95 5.91
C ALA A 555 19.90 -7.50 5.54
N LEU A 556 19.09 -6.53 6.00
CA LEU A 556 19.36 -5.10 5.87
C LEU A 556 20.67 -4.68 6.56
N GLN A 557 20.92 -5.16 7.78
CA GLN A 557 22.15 -4.89 8.52
C GLN A 557 23.38 -5.44 7.77
N ARG A 558 23.30 -6.68 7.28
CA ARG A 558 24.36 -7.29 6.45
C ARG A 558 24.58 -6.49 5.17
N LEU A 559 23.52 -6.16 4.45
CA LEU A 559 23.59 -5.37 3.22
C LEU A 559 24.21 -3.98 3.45
N ARG A 560 23.90 -3.35 4.58
CA ARG A 560 24.47 -2.06 4.98
C ARG A 560 25.96 -2.14 5.29
N ALA A 561 26.40 -3.20 5.95
CA ALA A 561 27.80 -3.45 6.30
C ALA A 561 28.64 -3.84 5.07
N GLU A 562 28.10 -4.73 4.23
CA GLU A 562 28.77 -5.18 3.01
C GLU A 562 28.80 -4.08 1.95
N GLY A 563 27.77 -3.24 1.85
CA GLY A 563 27.67 -2.15 0.88
C GLY A 563 26.69 -2.48 -0.24
N ALA A 564 25.49 -1.90 -0.16
CA ALA A 564 24.36 -2.19 -1.04
C ALA A 564 24.68 -2.06 -2.54
N GLY A 565 25.39 -0.99 -2.92
CA GLY A 565 25.76 -0.76 -4.32
C GLY A 565 26.66 -1.85 -4.90
N ARG A 566 27.61 -2.36 -4.11
CA ARG A 566 28.53 -3.42 -4.53
C ARG A 566 27.78 -4.73 -4.72
N ARG A 567 26.97 -5.12 -3.73
CA ARG A 567 26.21 -6.39 -3.76
C ARG A 567 25.18 -6.41 -4.89
N LEU A 568 24.50 -5.30 -5.16
CA LEU A 568 23.58 -5.19 -6.30
C LEU A 568 24.31 -5.25 -7.65
N ARG A 569 25.49 -4.64 -7.75
CA ARG A 569 26.32 -4.71 -8.96
C ARG A 569 26.82 -6.13 -9.22
N GLU A 570 27.34 -6.80 -8.21
CA GLU A 570 27.78 -8.20 -8.29
C GLU A 570 26.65 -9.14 -8.71
N LEU A 571 25.43 -8.93 -8.18
CA LEU A 571 24.26 -9.68 -8.63
C LEU A 571 23.98 -9.43 -10.11
N PHE A 572 23.86 -8.17 -10.51
CA PHE A 572 23.60 -7.80 -11.90
C PHE A 572 24.64 -8.37 -12.87
N GLU A 573 25.93 -8.25 -12.54
CA GLU A 573 27.02 -8.76 -13.37
C GLU A 573 27.03 -10.28 -13.48
N ARG A 574 26.68 -10.99 -12.41
CA ARG A 574 26.63 -12.46 -12.40
C ARG A 574 25.44 -13.02 -13.16
N THR A 575 24.28 -12.36 -13.08
CA THR A 575 23.01 -12.90 -13.58
C THR A 575 22.66 -12.42 -14.99
N THR A 576 23.40 -11.45 -15.55
CA THR A 576 23.09 -10.88 -16.87
C THR A 576 24.22 -11.10 -17.89
N SER A 577 23.84 -11.32 -19.15
CA SER A 577 24.79 -11.50 -20.25
C SER A 577 25.53 -10.20 -20.60
N ALA A 578 26.61 -10.30 -21.37
CA ALA A 578 27.34 -9.12 -21.86
C ALA A 578 26.42 -8.17 -22.66
N ASN A 579 25.60 -8.73 -23.56
CA ASN A 579 24.66 -7.97 -24.39
C ASN A 579 23.64 -7.16 -23.57
N VAL A 580 23.21 -7.68 -22.41
CA VAL A 580 22.34 -6.92 -21.49
C VAL A 580 23.08 -5.73 -20.89
N ARG A 581 24.31 -5.97 -20.43
CA ARG A 581 25.14 -4.95 -19.77
C ARG A 581 25.60 -3.84 -20.72
N ASP A 582 25.68 -4.12 -22.02
CA ASP A 582 26.01 -3.12 -23.04
C ASP A 582 24.92 -2.04 -23.20
N VAL A 583 23.66 -2.36 -22.88
CA VAL A 583 22.52 -1.44 -23.07
C VAL A 583 21.82 -1.06 -21.77
N LEU A 584 22.01 -1.83 -20.69
CA LEU A 584 21.43 -1.60 -19.39
C LEU A 584 22.56 -1.37 -18.37
N PRO A 585 22.79 -0.13 -17.91
CA PRO A 585 23.85 0.14 -16.95
C PRO A 585 23.47 -0.36 -15.55
N SER A 586 24.48 -0.48 -14.66
CA SER A 586 24.23 -0.68 -13.24
C SER A 586 23.55 0.54 -12.59
N LEU A 587 23.11 0.42 -11.33
CA LEU A 587 22.60 1.57 -10.59
C LEU A 587 23.65 2.69 -10.50
N PRO A 588 23.26 3.96 -10.73
CA PRO A 588 24.16 5.09 -10.58
C PRO A 588 24.46 5.39 -9.10
N ASP A 589 25.63 5.95 -8.81
CA ASP A 589 26.08 6.21 -7.44
C ASP A 589 25.12 7.10 -6.63
N LYS A 590 24.46 8.06 -7.30
CA LYS A 590 23.42 8.87 -6.67
C LYS A 590 22.26 8.01 -6.13
N SER A 591 21.79 7.04 -6.90
CA SER A 591 20.73 6.13 -6.46
C SER A 591 21.22 5.20 -5.35
N ILE A 592 22.47 4.74 -5.41
CA ILE A 592 23.08 3.93 -4.36
C ILE A 592 23.15 4.72 -3.05
N LYS A 593 23.56 5.99 -3.10
CA LYS A 593 23.61 6.88 -1.93
C LYS A 593 22.22 7.03 -1.30
N ILE A 594 21.19 7.30 -2.10
CA ILE A 594 19.81 7.39 -1.62
C ILE A 594 19.37 6.06 -0.98
N LEU A 595 19.66 4.92 -1.62
CA LEU A 595 19.33 3.61 -1.05
C LEU A 595 19.99 3.40 0.32
N VAL A 596 21.28 3.75 0.47
CA VAL A 596 21.99 3.65 1.74
C VAL A 596 21.36 4.54 2.83
N GLU A 597 21.04 5.79 2.50
CA GLU A 597 20.35 6.71 3.42
C GLU A 597 18.99 6.14 3.87
N ARG A 598 18.26 5.48 2.96
CA ARG A 598 16.98 4.85 3.26
C ARG A 598 17.12 3.59 4.10
N ILE A 599 18.16 2.78 3.87
CA ILE A 599 18.51 1.64 4.73
C ILE A 599 18.78 2.15 6.15
N ASP A 600 19.58 3.20 6.29
CA ASP A 600 19.88 3.81 7.59
C ASP A 600 18.61 4.33 8.28
N ARG A 601 17.66 4.89 7.53
CA ARG A 601 16.37 5.32 8.07
C ARG A 601 15.49 4.17 8.56
N VAL A 602 15.45 3.04 7.85
CA VAL A 602 14.72 1.84 8.31
C VAL A 602 15.36 1.29 9.59
N LEU A 603 16.69 1.12 9.62
CA LEU A 603 17.40 0.64 10.80
C LEU A 603 17.24 1.60 12.00
N GLY A 604 17.23 2.91 11.74
CA GLY A 604 16.93 3.92 12.75
C GLY A 604 15.51 3.81 13.31
N GLN A 605 14.51 3.53 12.47
CA GLN A 605 13.14 3.27 12.93
C GLN A 605 13.06 2.01 13.80
N VAL A 606 13.73 0.92 13.40
CA VAL A 606 13.80 -0.31 14.22
C VAL A 606 14.38 0.01 15.60
N GLN A 607 15.46 0.79 15.66
CA GLN A 607 16.07 1.16 16.93
C GLN A 607 15.14 2.05 17.76
N LYS A 608 14.50 3.04 17.15
CA LYS A 608 13.50 3.89 17.82
C LYS A 608 12.38 3.06 18.45
N CYS A 609 11.83 2.07 17.73
CA CYS A 609 10.80 1.20 18.28
C CYS A 609 11.31 0.38 19.49
N ARG A 610 12.55 -0.11 19.47
CA ARG A 610 13.16 -0.79 20.64
C ARG A 610 13.27 0.13 21.84
N ASP A 611 13.75 1.35 21.64
CA ASP A 611 14.00 2.31 22.71
C ASP A 611 12.69 2.77 23.37
N MET A 612 11.65 3.01 22.58
CA MET A 612 10.31 3.35 23.09
C MET A 612 9.77 2.27 24.02
N LEU A 613 9.96 1.00 23.66
CA LEU A 613 9.47 -0.13 24.45
C LEU A 613 10.31 -0.37 25.71
N ALA A 614 11.62 -0.13 25.64
CA ALA A 614 12.48 -0.15 26.82
C ALA A 614 12.07 0.93 27.84
N ALA A 615 11.68 2.12 27.38
CA ALA A 615 11.19 3.20 28.23
C ALA A 615 9.85 2.84 28.91
N ASP A 616 8.92 2.21 28.19
CA ASP A 616 7.63 1.76 28.73
C ASP A 616 7.79 0.70 29.84
N ASN A 617 8.73 -0.22 29.67
CA ASN A 617 9.04 -1.24 30.67
C ASN A 617 9.65 -0.62 31.95
N ASN A 618 10.50 0.40 31.80
CA ASN A 618 11.11 1.10 32.94
C ASN A 618 10.10 1.96 33.72
N ASN A 619 9.17 2.65 33.04
CA ASN A 619 8.11 3.41 33.70
C ASN A 619 7.09 2.51 34.42
N SER A 620 6.87 1.30 33.91
CA SER A 620 6.01 0.30 34.55
C SER A 620 6.64 -0.27 35.84
N ALA A 621 7.97 -0.44 35.87
CA ALA A 621 8.71 -0.92 37.05
C ALA A 621 8.81 0.11 38.19
N ILE A 622 8.71 1.41 37.88
CA ILE A 622 8.72 2.48 38.90
C ILE A 622 7.35 2.58 39.60
N THR A 623 6.27 2.21 38.93
CA THR A 623 4.90 2.33 39.48
C THR A 623 4.52 1.17 40.42
N THR A 624 5.27 0.06 40.42
CA THR A 624 5.03 -1.11 41.29
C THR A 624 5.81 -1.10 42.61
N LYS A 625 6.70 -0.13 42.84
CA LYS A 625 7.34 0.07 44.16
C LYS A 625 6.56 1.08 45.00
N ARG A 626 5.44 0.66 45.61
CA ARG A 626 4.90 1.33 46.81
C ARG A 626 5.81 1.00 48.01
N PRO A 627 6.24 1.99 48.81
CA PRO A 627 7.01 1.70 50.02
C PRO A 627 6.08 1.12 51.09
N VAL A 628 6.41 -0.05 51.60
CA VAL A 628 5.83 -0.57 52.85
C VAL A 628 6.34 0.33 53.98
N LYS A 629 5.50 1.23 54.46
CA LYS A 629 5.72 1.94 55.73
C LYS A 629 5.51 0.94 56.88
N ASN A 630 6.60 0.49 57.49
CA ASN A 630 6.55 -0.09 58.84
C ASN A 630 6.75 1.06 59.85
N MET A 631 5.69 1.38 60.61
CA MET A 631 5.71 1.95 61.97
C MET A 631 5.43 0.78 62.92
N ALA A 632 5.97 0.60 64.12
CA ALA A 632 6.81 1.36 65.03
C ALA A 632 7.77 0.35 65.73
N THR A 633 8.77 0.70 66.54
CA THR A 633 8.61 1.16 67.93
C THR A 633 9.93 1.72 68.46
N THR A 634 9.84 2.85 69.16
CA THR A 634 10.89 3.56 69.87
C THR A 634 11.32 2.82 71.13
N LEU A 635 12.63 2.72 71.40
CA LEU A 635 13.17 2.76 72.77
C LEU A 635 14.63 3.24 72.77
N THR A 636 14.87 4.19 73.66
CA THR A 636 16.06 5.00 73.92
C THR A 636 17.18 4.22 74.62
N THR A 637 18.45 4.51 74.30
CA THR A 637 19.50 5.00 75.25
C THR A 637 20.93 5.05 74.65
N ARG A 638 21.49 6.27 74.69
CA ARG A 638 22.88 6.77 74.96
C ARG A 638 24.17 5.91 74.79
N THR A 639 25.25 6.66 74.43
CA THR A 639 26.72 6.46 74.62
C THR A 639 27.39 5.35 73.78
N ASP A 640 28.55 5.47 73.13
CA ASP A 640 29.70 6.40 73.16
C ASP A 640 30.53 6.33 71.84
N ARG A 641 31.36 7.36 71.60
CA ARG A 641 32.53 7.42 70.67
C ARG A 641 33.71 6.59 71.23
N PRO A 642 34.76 6.16 70.47
CA PRO A 642 35.75 7.02 69.78
C PRO A 642 36.27 6.51 68.41
N ILE A 643 36.65 7.38 67.46
CA ILE A 643 38.02 7.85 67.09
C ILE A 643 39.01 6.71 66.79
N ASP A 644 39.43 6.55 65.53
CA ASP A 644 40.85 6.72 65.17
C ASP A 644 41.09 7.00 63.67
N ASN A 645 42.14 7.78 63.44
CA ASN A 645 42.68 8.32 62.20
C ASN A 645 43.62 7.32 61.50
N THR A 646 43.79 7.46 60.18
CA THR A 646 45.08 7.60 59.44
C THR A 646 44.79 7.57 57.93
N GLU A 647 44.85 8.67 57.19
CA GLU A 647 46.04 9.36 56.62
C GLU A 647 46.97 8.50 55.75
N ARG A 648 46.92 8.77 54.43
CA ARG A 648 48.00 9.08 53.44
C ARG A 648 47.48 8.67 52.06
N GLY A 649 47.32 9.57 51.10
CA GLY A 649 48.40 10.30 50.41
C GLY A 649 49.10 9.33 49.44
N THR A 650 49.25 9.55 48.13
CA THR A 650 49.50 10.79 47.40
C THR A 650 49.50 10.48 45.88
N GLN A 651 48.90 11.37 45.07
CA GLN A 651 49.26 11.87 43.72
C GLN A 651 49.71 10.91 42.58
N MET A 652 49.00 10.93 41.45
CA MET A 652 49.30 11.63 40.17
C MET A 652 50.50 11.09 39.37
N SER A 653 50.22 10.59 38.15
CA SER A 653 50.81 11.12 36.90
C SER A 653 50.37 10.29 35.68
N THR A 654 49.60 10.89 34.78
CA THR A 654 49.56 10.63 33.33
C THR A 654 50.67 11.46 32.64
N PRO A 655 50.85 11.48 31.30
CA PRO A 655 50.75 10.46 30.23
C PRO A 655 52.01 10.44 29.31
N ALA A 656 52.15 9.49 28.36
CA ALA A 656 52.70 9.72 27.01
C ALA A 656 52.65 8.46 26.08
N PRO A 657 52.64 8.64 24.74
CA PRO A 657 52.41 7.59 23.71
C PRO A 657 53.66 7.23 22.88
N VAL A 658 53.64 6.08 22.18
CA VAL A 658 54.57 5.67 21.08
C VAL A 658 53.76 4.70 20.18
N VAL A 659 53.35 5.00 18.93
CA VAL A 659 54.03 5.05 17.61
C VAL A 659 54.59 3.70 17.10
N GLU A 660 53.97 3.24 15.99
CA GLU A 660 54.42 2.37 14.87
C GLU A 660 55.15 1.03 15.10
N ARG A 661 54.51 -0.06 14.67
CA ARG A 661 54.85 -0.76 13.41
C ARG A 661 53.64 -1.51 12.86
#